data_AF-A0A5A8D616-F1
#
_entry.id   AF-A0A5A8D616-F1
#
_cell.length_a   1.000
_cell.length_b   1.000
_cell.length_c   1.000
_cell.angle_alpha   90.00
_cell.angle_beta   90.00
_cell.angle_gamma   90.00
#
_symmetry.space_group_name_H-M   'P 1'
#
loop_
_entity.id
_entity.type
_entity.pdbx_description
1 polymer ?
#
loop_
_entity_poly.entity_id
_entity_poly.type
_entity_poly.pdbx_seq_one_letter_code
_entity_poly.pdbx_strand_id
1 'polypeptide(L)'
;MADMAPIVLSGLPDAPSAESLGEHGDDESSLDLAPAEVVTTDDVMDWKRITDTFYMRRWRMFDMVWKEPDLGSHIVRAAPCGGPIVVAPQRGAFSVMGGTGTRHDAVRVYNGAGMRLAVIDPPSSGGRLVTAGITNGCRVVVVRSDGAVDLFSPLGERLRVSFSLPGSTCASVGAPAGGAPGSGPADLGALLGGGRSRAGSVVMAEVGRRGLAALLLCEEEVPSDDPDAPDGATVTVSALKLVICGDLDSDAPGQRCTHPMPCMLDGRPPASMALLDFEGDAPVDVILATSDLSSPALVVVSEDGCDPVRAVSGFSGLPAVADRMAVSPDGRSVALLCGSQLRVYRSALTEPLLVVEVADLLADLAGAAGGAGLSSPGGDVGRTPPPTTLAWLGDEDGIALHWDGWGILIVGQDGSCCGWRYAKPSAVLSEGDGLRVLTADHHDFLAMVVEDSRWARLDMSQPGARLVNAAELFDTRDASAMEAVQSLQRAGELSAAVDQCLAAAEEEHSRVVQQRLLAAAYFGTRASDAGSSPASLSAVCRRIRVLNALRRPAVGCAMTAFQLEVLTPAAAADRLSQQLQHDAALRVCQCMGLPTRRVLEHWAAAKVAKCRPDEEAATLQVVSQRLQAEPGVSFADVAAAAHASGRAHIARSLLRLEPRLRRKVPLLLQMREGAAALDAALRGADLGLVSLTVAQLRERLAVNNDVGFEGAGRAGTALDDADDGGDEGAVTAGGMAEDGAAAGASGRAADSEGSSAAEGAGKERLFALLSGRPQALAMAEEQLSEDDPVMLQQLLEGAGRFRRAAQESLRLAGRETRFSRRLRELGNAIAILTRGIDGGDRSLTGLRTAVQNQMELLSAQVKLEQSFDAPMRFVGRSLADTLLELLRLEGDGSDRAKALAARLKVPDSRFWYLRIEALAAARAFDELAALAAKRSPVGYAPFVRAFLDARPRAMAQAKRVCPKVEDPPERLRLQCECEAWDDAAETARRIGTAAAAIEALQAMGMRGSGTEARAKLEALAASGR
;
A
#
# COMPACT_ATOMS: atom_id res chain seq x y z
N MET A 1 -52.91 8.72 -14.01
CA MET A 1 -51.66 8.20 -13.40
C MET A 1 -51.34 6.77 -13.83
N ALA A 2 -52.31 5.99 -14.33
CA ALA A 2 -52.17 4.63 -14.84
C ALA A 2 -51.05 4.42 -15.90
N ASP A 3 -50.80 5.38 -16.81
CA ASP A 3 -49.74 5.26 -17.82
C ASP A 3 -48.32 5.57 -17.28
N MET A 4 -48.19 6.15 -16.09
CA MET A 4 -46.91 6.57 -15.50
C MET A 4 -46.41 5.66 -14.38
N ALA A 5 -47.29 4.88 -13.72
CA ALA A 5 -46.90 3.86 -12.74
C ALA A 5 -45.88 2.83 -13.28
N PRO A 6 -45.98 2.36 -14.55
CA PRO A 6 -44.94 1.51 -15.12
C PRO A 6 -43.69 2.30 -15.55
N ILE A 7 -43.74 3.61 -15.79
CA ILE A 7 -42.58 4.42 -16.21
C ILE A 7 -41.74 4.86 -14.99
N VAL A 8 -42.37 5.03 -13.83
CA VAL A 8 -41.70 5.41 -12.58
C VAL A 8 -41.05 4.19 -11.90
N LEU A 9 -41.62 2.99 -12.08
CA LEU A 9 -41.20 1.75 -11.41
C LEU A 9 -40.93 0.58 -12.34
N SER A 10 -40.86 0.78 -13.66
CA SER A 10 -40.20 -0.17 -14.54
C SER A 10 -38.84 -0.44 -13.90
N GLY A 11 -38.58 -1.70 -13.59
CA GLY A 11 -37.23 -2.11 -13.25
C GLY A 11 -36.26 -1.52 -14.28
N LEU A 12 -35.00 -1.35 -13.89
CA LEU A 12 -33.94 -1.22 -14.87
C LEU A 12 -34.23 -2.23 -15.99
N PRO A 13 -34.34 -1.80 -17.27
CA PRO A 13 -34.86 -2.63 -18.33
C PRO A 13 -34.23 -4.02 -18.25
N ASP A 14 -35.08 -5.05 -18.27
CA ASP A 14 -34.58 -6.40 -18.53
C ASP A 14 -33.75 -6.30 -19.82
N ALA A 15 -32.57 -6.92 -19.79
CA ALA A 15 -31.63 -6.82 -20.88
C ALA A 15 -32.32 -7.24 -22.20
N PRO A 16 -31.96 -6.64 -23.36
CA PRO A 16 -32.09 -7.39 -24.59
C PRO A 16 -31.25 -8.65 -24.41
N SER A 17 -31.90 -9.78 -24.65
CA SER A 17 -31.33 -11.13 -24.72
C SER A 17 -29.94 -11.12 -25.34
N ALA A 18 -29.03 -11.87 -24.73
CA ALA A 18 -27.77 -12.23 -25.35
C ALA A 18 -28.06 -13.06 -26.61
N GLU A 19 -28.02 -12.44 -27.79
CA GLU A 19 -27.90 -13.18 -29.05
C GLU A 19 -26.45 -13.61 -29.25
N SER A 20 -26.16 -14.88 -28.94
CA SER A 20 -25.56 -15.82 -29.90
C SER A 20 -25.31 -17.16 -29.22
N LEU A 21 -26.19 -18.13 -29.51
CA LEU A 21 -25.91 -19.54 -29.84
C LEU A 21 -27.11 -20.42 -29.48
N GLY A 22 -27.72 -21.04 -30.51
CA GLY A 22 -28.48 -22.28 -30.38
C GLY A 22 -30.00 -22.14 -30.49
N GLU A 23 -30.51 -22.42 -31.69
CA GLU A 23 -31.91 -22.68 -32.00
C GLU A 23 -32.53 -23.71 -31.04
N HIS A 24 -33.77 -23.46 -30.58
CA HIS A 24 -34.91 -24.40 -30.60
C HIS A 24 -36.14 -23.85 -29.86
N GLY A 25 -37.28 -23.82 -30.57
CA GLY A 25 -38.61 -24.04 -30.01
C GLY A 25 -39.37 -22.79 -29.54
N ASP A 26 -40.23 -22.29 -30.42
CA ASP A 26 -41.30 -21.34 -30.13
C ASP A 26 -42.25 -21.83 -29.01
N ASP A 27 -42.58 -20.96 -28.07
CA ASP A 27 -43.88 -20.91 -27.38
C ASP A 27 -44.05 -19.50 -26.78
N GLU A 28 -44.61 -18.59 -27.60
CA GLU A 28 -45.24 -17.36 -27.11
C GLU A 28 -46.59 -17.72 -26.49
N SER A 29 -46.78 -17.48 -25.19
CA SER A 29 -48.12 -17.41 -24.61
C SER A 29 -48.19 -16.39 -23.47
N SER A 30 -49.01 -15.36 -23.73
CA SER A 30 -49.84 -14.61 -22.77
C SER A 30 -49.16 -13.96 -21.55
N LEU A 31 -49.07 -12.64 -21.63
CA LEU A 31 -49.11 -11.74 -20.48
C LEU A 31 -50.42 -11.98 -19.70
N ASP A 32 -50.39 -12.93 -18.77
CA ASP A 32 -51.40 -13.01 -17.72
C ASP A 32 -51.17 -11.84 -16.76
N LEU A 33 -51.99 -10.80 -16.93
CA LEU A 33 -52.35 -9.89 -15.85
C LEU A 33 -52.92 -10.74 -14.72
N ALA A 34 -52.07 -11.09 -13.74
CA ALA A 34 -52.52 -11.70 -12.51
C ALA A 34 -53.66 -10.85 -11.92
N PRO A 35 -54.79 -11.45 -11.54
CA PRO A 35 -55.90 -10.70 -10.95
C PRO A 35 -55.39 -10.02 -9.68
N ALA A 36 -55.96 -8.85 -9.38
CA ALA A 36 -55.71 -8.12 -8.14
C ALA A 36 -55.72 -9.10 -6.95
N GLU A 37 -54.55 -9.33 -6.35
CA GLU A 37 -54.44 -10.15 -5.16
C GLU A 37 -55.37 -9.56 -4.11
N VAL A 38 -56.41 -10.32 -3.80
CA VAL A 38 -57.24 -10.08 -2.63
C VAL A 38 -56.29 -10.14 -1.46
N VAL A 39 -56.13 -9.01 -0.76
CA VAL A 39 -55.47 -8.90 0.55
C VAL A 39 -56.00 -10.03 1.42
N THR A 40 -55.22 -11.11 1.54
CA THR A 40 -55.58 -12.27 2.36
C THR A 40 -55.39 -11.90 3.82
N THR A 41 -56.17 -12.53 4.69
CA THR A 41 -56.23 -12.27 6.14
C THR A 41 -54.91 -12.40 6.92
N ASP A 42 -53.82 -12.83 6.27
CA ASP A 42 -52.47 -12.85 6.86
C ASP A 42 -51.82 -11.44 6.97
N ASP A 43 -52.25 -10.46 6.15
CA ASP A 43 -51.72 -9.08 6.16
C ASP A 43 -52.03 -8.29 7.45
N VAL A 44 -52.92 -8.82 8.30
CA VAL A 44 -53.33 -8.21 9.58
C VAL A 44 -52.33 -8.51 10.71
N MET A 45 -51.42 -9.47 10.55
CA MET A 45 -50.52 -9.96 11.61
C MET A 45 -49.10 -9.37 11.61
N ASP A 46 -48.77 -8.48 10.67
CA ASP A 46 -47.41 -7.94 10.53
C ASP A 46 -47.09 -6.75 11.43
N TRP A 47 -48.11 -6.09 11.97
CA TRP A 47 -47.94 -4.98 12.93
C TRP A 47 -48.33 -5.43 14.33
N LYS A 48 -47.48 -5.14 15.32
CA LYS A 48 -47.81 -5.33 16.73
C LYS A 48 -47.63 -4.02 17.48
N ARG A 49 -48.64 -3.68 18.28
CA ARG A 49 -48.60 -2.57 19.22
C ARG A 49 -47.91 -3.05 20.49
N ILE A 50 -46.91 -2.30 20.96
CA ILE A 50 -46.19 -2.58 22.20
C ILE A 50 -46.72 -1.67 23.31
N THR A 51 -46.86 -0.38 23.01
CA THR A 51 -47.44 0.61 23.93
C THR A 51 -48.39 1.54 23.18
N ASP A 52 -48.90 2.58 23.84
CA ASP A 52 -49.72 3.58 23.17
C ASP A 52 -48.99 4.30 22.02
N THR A 53 -47.66 4.39 22.10
CA THR A 53 -46.79 5.13 21.18
C THR A 53 -45.84 4.27 20.38
N PHE A 54 -45.66 2.98 20.68
CA PHE A 54 -44.70 2.10 19.99
C PHE A 54 -45.38 0.98 19.20
N TYR A 55 -44.99 0.86 17.93
CA TYR A 55 -45.45 -0.19 17.02
C TYR A 55 -44.24 -0.83 16.37
N MET A 56 -44.29 -2.14 16.21
CA MET A 56 -43.31 -2.91 15.48
C MET A 56 -43.93 -3.53 14.25
N ARG A 57 -43.11 -3.64 13.22
CA ARG A 57 -43.48 -4.26 11.96
C ARG A 57 -42.53 -5.39 11.62
N ARG A 58 -43.09 -6.47 11.09
CA ARG A 58 -42.37 -7.55 10.44
C ARG A 58 -42.53 -7.42 8.92
N TRP A 59 -41.42 -7.51 8.20
CA TRP A 59 -41.41 -7.66 6.75
C TRP A 59 -40.83 -9.02 6.40
N ARG A 60 -41.53 -9.79 5.56
CA ARG A 60 -40.92 -10.94 4.90
C ARG A 60 -40.07 -10.44 3.74
N MET A 61 -38.75 -10.53 3.87
CA MET A 61 -37.81 -10.04 2.85
C MET A 61 -37.64 -11.04 1.72
N PHE A 62 -37.45 -12.32 2.07
CA PHE A 62 -37.25 -13.39 1.10
C PHE A 62 -37.88 -14.70 1.58
N ASP A 63 -38.37 -15.48 0.63
CA ASP A 63 -38.49 -16.92 0.80
C ASP A 63 -37.13 -17.55 0.50
N MET A 64 -36.65 -18.38 1.42
CA MET A 64 -35.29 -18.90 1.39
C MET A 64 -35.16 -20.04 0.38
N VAL A 65 -34.14 -19.94 -0.46
CA VAL A 65 -33.85 -20.94 -1.50
C VAL A 65 -32.89 -22.03 -1.00
N TRP A 66 -32.20 -21.81 0.12
CA TRP A 66 -31.28 -22.78 0.69
C TRP A 66 -32.03 -24.02 1.22
N LYS A 67 -31.32 -25.14 1.35
CA LYS A 67 -31.85 -26.39 1.89
C LYS A 67 -31.21 -26.72 3.23
N GLU A 68 -31.22 -25.77 4.15
CA GLU A 68 -30.64 -25.96 5.49
C GLU A 68 -31.71 -26.44 6.48
N PRO A 69 -31.58 -27.67 7.03
CA PRO A 69 -32.61 -28.23 7.88
C PRO A 69 -32.51 -27.81 9.35
N ASP A 70 -31.37 -27.26 9.80
CA ASP A 70 -31.13 -26.99 11.23
C ASP A 70 -30.15 -25.84 11.48
N LEU A 71 -30.67 -24.61 11.60
CA LEU A 71 -29.87 -23.43 11.95
C LEU A 71 -29.45 -23.39 13.42
N GLY A 72 -30.17 -24.09 14.32
CA GLY A 72 -29.92 -24.07 15.77
C GLY A 72 -28.61 -24.76 16.17
N SER A 73 -28.09 -25.67 15.33
CA SER A 73 -26.78 -26.31 15.50
C SER A 73 -25.63 -25.64 14.74
N HIS A 74 -25.86 -24.46 14.17
CA HIS A 74 -24.89 -23.75 13.36
C HIS A 74 -24.59 -22.34 13.91
N ILE A 75 -23.33 -21.92 13.75
CA ILE A 75 -22.93 -20.54 13.88
C ILE A 75 -23.46 -19.81 12.65
N VAL A 76 -24.41 -18.90 12.87
CA VAL A 76 -24.93 -18.01 11.83
C VAL A 76 -24.45 -16.60 12.12
N ARG A 77 -23.86 -15.95 11.11
CA ARG A 77 -23.44 -14.55 11.13
C ARG A 77 -23.83 -13.90 9.80
N ALA A 78 -24.10 -12.60 9.78
CA ALA A 78 -24.33 -11.89 8.53
C ALA A 78 -23.63 -10.54 8.54
N ALA A 79 -23.21 -10.09 7.36
CA ALA A 79 -22.70 -8.74 7.20
C ALA A 79 -23.86 -7.74 7.38
N PRO A 80 -23.62 -6.60 8.04
CA PRO A 80 -24.66 -5.58 8.23
C PRO A 80 -25.22 -5.04 6.91
N CYS A 81 -26.35 -4.33 6.95
CA CYS A 81 -26.96 -3.63 5.81
C CYS A 81 -27.29 -4.54 4.60
N GLY A 82 -28.19 -5.50 4.77
CA GLY A 82 -28.56 -6.55 3.83
C GLY A 82 -27.45 -7.50 3.36
N GLY A 83 -26.28 -7.53 4.01
CA GLY A 83 -25.10 -8.24 3.50
C GLY A 83 -25.16 -9.79 3.54
N PRO A 84 -24.13 -10.47 2.99
CA PRO A 84 -24.06 -11.94 2.94
C PRO A 84 -24.16 -12.62 4.31
N ILE A 85 -24.64 -13.86 4.29
CA ILE A 85 -24.84 -14.72 5.46
C ILE A 85 -23.78 -15.82 5.44
N VAL A 86 -23.09 -16.00 6.55
CA VAL A 86 -22.16 -17.08 6.81
C VAL A 86 -22.81 -18.08 7.76
N VAL A 87 -22.82 -19.35 7.34
CA VAL A 87 -23.28 -20.48 8.14
C VAL A 87 -22.14 -21.46 8.30
N ALA A 88 -21.82 -21.81 9.55
CA ALA A 88 -20.76 -22.74 9.87
C ALA A 88 -21.21 -23.71 10.98
N PRO A 89 -20.70 -24.96 11.03
CA PRO A 89 -21.10 -25.90 12.06
C PRO A 89 -20.67 -25.42 13.46
N GLN A 90 -21.59 -25.41 14.44
CA GLN A 90 -21.27 -25.08 15.82
C GLN A 90 -20.75 -26.32 16.56
N ARG A 91 -19.55 -26.23 17.16
CA ARG A 91 -19.05 -27.26 18.08
C ARG A 91 -18.87 -26.63 19.46
N GLY A 92 -19.32 -27.32 20.51
CA GLY A 92 -18.96 -26.96 21.87
C GLY A 92 -17.46 -27.16 22.12
N ALA A 93 -16.86 -26.32 22.98
CA ALA A 93 -15.43 -26.31 23.28
C ALA A 93 -14.83 -27.67 23.72
N PHE A 94 -15.66 -28.66 24.07
CA PHE A 94 -15.24 -29.97 24.60
C PHE A 94 -16.04 -31.18 24.09
N SER A 95 -16.44 -31.24 22.81
CA SER A 95 -17.06 -32.49 22.28
C SER A 95 -15.99 -33.53 21.92
N VAL A 96 -15.80 -34.51 22.81
CA VAL A 96 -15.02 -35.74 22.57
C VAL A 96 -15.83 -36.73 21.73
N MET A 97 -15.13 -37.37 20.80
CA MET A 97 -15.59 -38.33 19.80
C MET A 97 -16.58 -39.39 20.30
N GLY A 98 -17.66 -39.57 19.52
CA GLY A 98 -18.55 -40.71 19.58
C GLY A 98 -19.39 -40.83 18.30
N GLY A 99 -18.76 -40.83 17.12
CA GLY A 99 -19.49 -41.02 15.86
C GLY A 99 -18.56 -41.07 14.64
N THR A 100 -18.65 -42.14 13.86
CA THR A 100 -17.85 -42.45 12.67
C THR A 100 -18.21 -41.64 11.42
N GLY A 101 -18.89 -40.50 11.56
CA GLY A 101 -19.27 -39.62 10.45
C GLY A 101 -18.28 -38.48 10.27
N THR A 102 -17.64 -38.39 9.10
CA THR A 102 -16.88 -37.21 8.65
C THR A 102 -17.84 -36.02 8.48
N ARG A 103 -18.18 -35.31 9.56
CA ARG A 103 -18.84 -34.02 9.47
C ARG A 103 -17.82 -32.99 8.96
N HIS A 104 -17.98 -32.56 7.71
CA HIS A 104 -17.16 -31.55 7.05
C HIS A 104 -17.24 -30.22 7.81
N ASP A 105 -16.08 -29.64 8.17
CA ASP A 105 -15.97 -28.30 8.80
C ASP A 105 -16.21 -27.15 7.79
N ALA A 106 -17.02 -27.40 6.76
CA ALA A 106 -17.24 -26.48 5.66
C ALA A 106 -18.03 -25.25 6.12
N VAL A 107 -17.48 -24.07 5.87
CA VAL A 107 -18.14 -22.77 6.05
C VAL A 107 -18.87 -22.43 4.76
N ARG A 108 -20.16 -22.14 4.85
CA ARG A 108 -21.00 -21.80 3.69
C ARG A 108 -21.34 -20.32 3.71
N VAL A 109 -21.25 -19.69 2.54
CA VAL A 109 -21.59 -18.28 2.35
C VAL A 109 -22.80 -18.22 1.42
N TYR A 110 -23.81 -17.46 1.83
CA TYR A 110 -25.05 -17.25 1.10
C TYR A 110 -25.32 -15.75 0.94
N ASN A 111 -26.11 -15.38 -0.06
CA ASN A 111 -26.74 -14.06 -0.06
C ASN A 111 -27.97 -14.07 0.88
N GLY A 112 -28.62 -12.92 1.05
CA GLY A 112 -29.79 -12.78 1.92
C GLY A 112 -31.01 -13.60 1.50
N ALA A 113 -31.10 -14.08 0.26
CA ALA A 113 -32.18 -14.94 -0.22
C ALA A 113 -31.88 -16.45 -0.06
N GLY A 114 -30.74 -16.80 0.55
CA GLY A 114 -30.31 -18.19 0.70
C GLY A 114 -29.70 -18.80 -0.57
N MET A 115 -29.36 -18.02 -1.59
CA MET A 115 -28.57 -18.52 -2.71
C MET A 115 -27.11 -18.68 -2.28
N ARG A 116 -26.53 -19.85 -2.50
CA ARG A 116 -25.15 -20.16 -2.09
C ARG A 116 -24.15 -19.43 -2.98
N LEU A 117 -23.32 -18.58 -2.37
CA LEU A 117 -22.22 -17.86 -3.02
C LEU A 117 -20.94 -18.70 -3.03
N ALA A 118 -20.62 -19.34 -1.90
CA ALA A 118 -19.38 -20.09 -1.73
C ALA A 118 -19.49 -21.22 -0.71
N VAL A 119 -18.58 -22.19 -0.84
CA VAL A 119 -18.25 -23.18 0.19
C VAL A 119 -16.77 -23.09 0.43
N ILE A 120 -16.38 -22.84 1.68
CA ILE A 120 -15.01 -22.73 2.12
C ILE A 120 -14.72 -23.96 2.96
N ASP A 121 -13.85 -24.83 2.46
CA ASP A 121 -13.34 -25.97 3.19
C ASP A 121 -12.05 -25.55 3.91
N PRO A 122 -12.03 -25.52 5.26
CA PRO A 122 -10.81 -25.25 5.99
C PRO A 122 -9.73 -26.28 5.64
N PRO A 123 -8.43 -25.91 5.65
CA PRO A 123 -7.35 -26.80 5.29
C PRO A 123 -7.35 -28.08 6.14
N SER A 124 -7.25 -29.25 5.51
CA SER A 124 -7.23 -30.55 6.21
C SER A 124 -6.01 -30.74 7.11
N SER A 125 -4.91 -30.01 6.86
CA SER A 125 -3.64 -30.08 7.59
C SER A 125 -3.51 -28.99 8.67
N GLY A 126 -4.64 -28.57 9.25
CA GLY A 126 -4.73 -27.40 10.13
C GLY A 126 -5.59 -27.59 11.37
N GLY A 127 -5.48 -26.68 12.35
CA GLY A 127 -6.41 -26.61 13.49
C GLY A 127 -7.88 -26.58 13.05
N ARG A 128 -8.78 -27.07 13.89
CA ARG A 128 -10.21 -27.19 13.61
C ARG A 128 -10.89 -25.82 13.63
N LEU A 129 -12.04 -25.69 12.97
CA LEU A 129 -12.87 -24.49 13.05
C LEU A 129 -13.31 -24.22 14.49
N VAL A 130 -13.06 -23.00 15.00
CA VAL A 130 -13.55 -22.52 16.31
C VAL A 130 -14.76 -21.61 16.11
N THR A 131 -14.63 -20.59 15.26
CA THR A 131 -15.73 -19.69 14.91
C THR A 131 -15.56 -19.18 13.48
N ALA A 132 -16.67 -18.76 12.89
CA ALA A 132 -16.70 -18.08 11.61
C ALA A 132 -17.49 -16.77 11.76
N GLY A 133 -16.99 -15.71 11.14
CA GLY A 133 -17.60 -14.39 11.14
C GLY A 133 -17.56 -13.76 9.75
N ILE A 134 -18.18 -12.60 9.64
CA ILE A 134 -18.10 -11.78 8.43
C ILE A 134 -18.05 -10.30 8.82
N THR A 135 -17.16 -9.57 8.17
CA THR A 135 -16.94 -8.14 8.43
C THR A 135 -17.89 -7.25 7.62
N ASN A 136 -17.89 -5.95 7.92
CA ASN A 136 -18.59 -4.91 7.15
C ASN A 136 -18.16 -4.89 5.68
N GLY A 137 -16.86 -5.04 5.42
CA GLY A 137 -16.27 -5.20 4.09
C GLY A 137 -16.58 -6.53 3.41
N CYS A 138 -17.47 -7.35 3.99
CA CYS A 138 -17.88 -8.67 3.51
C CYS A 138 -16.74 -9.69 3.42
N ARG A 139 -15.67 -9.51 4.21
CA ARG A 139 -14.62 -10.52 4.33
C ARG A 139 -15.08 -11.59 5.29
N VAL A 140 -15.01 -12.84 4.85
CA VAL A 140 -15.35 -13.99 5.69
C VAL A 140 -14.14 -14.34 6.52
N VAL A 141 -14.32 -14.37 7.84
CA VAL A 141 -13.29 -14.63 8.83
C VAL A 141 -13.46 -16.05 9.35
N VAL A 142 -12.41 -16.86 9.25
CA VAL A 142 -12.38 -18.22 9.77
C VAL A 142 -11.28 -18.31 10.82
N VAL A 143 -11.69 -18.54 12.07
CA VAL A 143 -10.78 -18.72 13.19
C VAL A 143 -10.61 -20.20 13.47
N ARG A 144 -9.36 -20.63 13.54
CA ARG A 144 -8.99 -22.03 13.80
C ARG A 144 -8.43 -22.23 15.20
N SER A 145 -8.50 -23.47 15.68
CA SER A 145 -8.08 -23.87 17.01
C SER A 145 -6.58 -23.73 17.25
N ASP A 146 -5.79 -23.62 16.19
CA ASP A 146 -4.34 -23.38 16.25
C ASP A 146 -3.99 -21.88 16.15
N GLY A 147 -4.95 -20.96 16.29
CA GLY A 147 -4.67 -19.52 16.30
C GLY A 147 -4.45 -18.91 14.92
N ALA A 148 -4.69 -19.66 13.83
CA ALA A 148 -4.73 -19.10 12.49
C ALA A 148 -6.06 -18.36 12.25
N VAL A 149 -5.96 -17.16 11.69
CA VAL A 149 -7.09 -16.34 11.22
C VAL A 149 -7.02 -16.27 9.70
N ASP A 150 -7.89 -17.03 9.05
CA ASP A 150 -7.99 -17.10 7.60
C ASP A 150 -9.08 -16.14 7.11
N LEU A 151 -8.72 -15.28 6.15
CA LEU A 151 -9.64 -14.31 5.55
C LEU A 151 -9.98 -14.72 4.11
N PHE A 152 -11.26 -14.67 3.76
CA PHE A 152 -11.76 -15.04 2.44
C PHE A 152 -12.64 -13.94 1.86
N SER A 153 -12.68 -13.87 0.52
CA SER A 153 -13.70 -13.09 -0.18
C SER A 153 -15.11 -13.71 0.02
N PRO A 154 -16.20 -12.97 -0.26
CA PRO A 154 -17.55 -13.53 -0.23
C PRO A 154 -17.75 -14.75 -1.14
N LEU A 155 -16.86 -14.94 -2.10
CA LEU A 155 -16.88 -16.02 -3.09
C LEU A 155 -15.96 -17.19 -2.71
N GLY A 156 -15.38 -17.16 -1.51
CA GLY A 156 -14.56 -18.23 -0.95
C GLY A 156 -13.11 -18.23 -1.43
N GLU A 157 -12.65 -17.16 -2.08
CA GLU A 157 -11.24 -17.02 -2.45
C GLU A 157 -10.42 -16.59 -1.23
N ARG A 158 -9.38 -17.37 -0.86
CA ARG A 158 -8.52 -17.04 0.28
C ARG A 158 -7.70 -15.79 0.00
N LEU A 159 -7.79 -14.81 0.89
CA LEU A 159 -7.03 -13.56 0.81
C LEU A 159 -5.61 -13.77 1.34
N ARG A 160 -4.64 -13.11 0.69
CA ARG A 160 -3.20 -13.22 1.02
C ARG A 160 -2.81 -12.70 2.40
N VAL A 161 -3.74 -12.00 3.05
CA VAL A 161 -3.58 -11.35 4.34
C VAL A 161 -3.92 -12.24 5.54
N SER A 162 -4.18 -13.53 5.31
CA SER A 162 -4.37 -14.49 6.40
C SER A 162 -3.09 -14.61 7.25
N PHE A 163 -3.21 -14.65 8.58
CA PHE A 163 -2.05 -14.66 9.48
C PHE A 163 -2.22 -15.67 10.63
N SER A 164 -1.11 -15.99 11.28
CA SER A 164 -1.07 -16.84 12.48
C SER A 164 -0.42 -16.08 13.62
N LEU A 165 -0.92 -16.29 14.84
CA LEU A 165 -0.48 -15.53 16.01
C LEU A 165 0.85 -16.06 16.58
N PRO A 166 1.77 -15.19 17.03
CA PRO A 166 3.05 -15.62 17.59
C PRO A 166 2.87 -16.45 18.88
N GLY A 167 3.37 -17.68 18.86
CA GLY A 167 3.19 -18.69 19.92
C GLY A 167 2.22 -19.82 19.56
N SER A 168 1.45 -19.70 18.47
CA SER A 168 0.75 -20.85 17.91
C SER A 168 1.73 -21.83 17.28
N THR A 169 1.67 -23.10 17.65
CA THR A 169 2.53 -24.15 17.09
C THR A 169 2.08 -24.54 15.68
N CYS A 170 2.32 -23.66 14.70
CA CYS A 170 2.27 -23.99 13.28
C CYS A 170 3.60 -23.60 12.65
N ALA A 171 4.44 -24.60 12.37
CA ALA A 171 5.63 -24.43 11.56
C ALA A 171 5.20 -23.90 10.18
N SER A 172 5.75 -22.77 9.78
CA SER A 172 5.49 -22.13 8.50
C SER A 172 5.89 -23.07 7.35
N VAL A 173 4.90 -23.68 6.69
CA VAL A 173 5.10 -24.22 5.35
C VAL A 173 4.81 -23.08 4.37
N GLY A 174 5.88 -22.39 3.98
CA GLY A 174 5.88 -21.70 2.70
C GLY A 174 5.72 -22.74 1.59
N ALA A 175 4.89 -22.45 0.60
CA ALA A 175 4.87 -23.19 -0.64
C ALA A 175 4.95 -22.21 -1.82
N PRO A 176 5.87 -22.42 -2.76
CA PRO A 176 5.54 -22.56 -4.15
C PRO A 176 5.22 -24.03 -4.48
N ALA A 177 4.41 -24.20 -5.53
CA ALA A 177 3.85 -25.47 -6.00
C ALA A 177 4.86 -26.38 -6.73
N GLY A 178 4.58 -27.69 -6.74
CA GLY A 178 5.09 -28.64 -7.75
C GLY A 178 5.50 -30.01 -7.21
N GLY A 179 4.71 -31.06 -7.48
CA GLY A 179 5.12 -32.46 -7.26
C GLY A 179 3.95 -33.46 -7.24
N ALA A 180 3.96 -34.42 -8.17
CA ALA A 180 2.93 -35.44 -8.40
C ALA A 180 2.83 -36.53 -7.28
N PRO A 181 1.73 -37.30 -7.20
CA PRO A 181 1.50 -38.23 -6.09
C PRO A 181 2.23 -39.57 -6.32
N GLY A 182 3.10 -39.94 -5.38
CA GLY A 182 3.74 -41.25 -5.29
C GLY A 182 3.24 -42.00 -4.06
N SER A 183 2.70 -43.19 -4.30
CA SER A 183 2.15 -44.16 -3.35
C SER A 183 3.19 -44.80 -2.42
N GLY A 184 2.85 -44.99 -1.13
CA GLY A 184 3.52 -45.89 -0.19
C GLY A 184 2.78 -45.94 1.16
N PRO A 185 2.61 -47.10 1.82
CA PRO A 185 1.55 -47.32 2.81
C PRO A 185 1.98 -47.08 4.27
N ALA A 186 0.98 -46.66 5.06
CA ALA A 186 0.72 -47.01 6.46
C ALA A 186 1.88 -47.03 7.46
N ASP A 187 1.93 -45.99 8.30
CA ASP A 187 2.22 -46.18 9.73
C ASP A 187 0.89 -46.10 10.51
N LEU A 188 0.25 -47.27 10.59
CA LEU A 188 -0.86 -47.58 11.51
C LEU A 188 -0.28 -47.63 12.94
N GLY A 189 -0.18 -46.48 13.60
CA GLY A 189 0.31 -46.41 14.99
C GLY A 189 -0.09 -45.20 15.83
N ALA A 190 -0.78 -44.20 15.27
CA ALA A 190 -1.20 -42.99 15.99
C ALA A 190 -2.70 -42.68 15.87
N LEU A 191 -3.49 -43.70 15.55
CA LEU A 191 -4.94 -43.72 15.70
C LEU A 191 -5.25 -44.42 17.02
N LEU A 192 -5.60 -43.64 18.04
CA LEU A 192 -6.49 -43.92 19.18
C LEU A 192 -6.01 -43.19 20.45
N GLY A 193 -6.79 -42.20 20.89
CA GLY A 193 -6.89 -41.78 22.30
C GLY A 193 -5.99 -40.62 22.74
N GLY A 194 -6.60 -39.45 22.98
CA GLY A 194 -5.99 -38.36 23.75
C GLY A 194 -6.08 -37.00 23.08
N GLY A 195 -7.27 -36.40 23.03
CA GLY A 195 -7.42 -34.98 22.70
C GLY A 195 -6.91 -34.13 23.87
N ARG A 196 -5.62 -33.81 23.88
CA ARG A 196 -5.05 -32.75 24.72
C ARG A 196 -5.02 -31.47 23.88
N SER A 197 -5.58 -30.36 24.37
CA SER A 197 -5.33 -29.07 23.74
C SER A 197 -3.83 -28.77 23.89
N ARG A 198 -3.22 -28.11 22.91
CA ARG A 198 -1.80 -27.74 22.98
C ARG A 198 -1.72 -26.27 23.37
N ALA A 199 -0.66 -25.88 24.08
CA ALA A 199 -0.30 -24.47 24.27
C ALA A 199 -0.35 -23.72 22.92
N GLY A 200 -0.98 -22.54 22.92
CA GLY A 200 -1.30 -21.75 21.74
C GLY A 200 -2.66 -22.07 21.09
N SER A 201 -3.49 -22.92 21.70
CA SER A 201 -4.83 -23.22 21.17
C SER A 201 -5.86 -22.14 21.51
N VAL A 202 -6.77 -21.86 20.57
CA VAL A 202 -7.88 -20.91 20.77
C VAL A 202 -8.99 -21.58 21.57
N VAL A 203 -9.32 -20.98 22.72
CA VAL A 203 -10.38 -21.42 23.64
C VAL A 203 -11.71 -20.74 23.32
N MET A 204 -11.68 -19.44 23.04
CA MET A 204 -12.85 -18.65 22.68
C MET A 204 -12.45 -17.58 21.66
N ALA A 205 -13.36 -17.25 20.76
CA ALA A 205 -13.13 -16.25 19.73
C ALA A 205 -14.44 -15.53 19.40
N GLU A 206 -14.37 -14.20 19.30
CA GLU A 206 -15.49 -13.35 18.88
C GLU A 206 -15.02 -12.47 17.72
N VAL A 207 -15.82 -12.42 16.66
CA VAL A 207 -15.55 -11.60 15.47
C VAL A 207 -16.56 -10.45 15.46
N GLY A 208 -16.05 -9.24 15.61
CA GLY A 208 -16.79 -8.00 15.54
C GLY A 208 -17.22 -7.67 14.12
N ARG A 209 -18.21 -6.79 14.00
CA ARG A 209 -18.84 -6.44 12.73
C ARG A 209 -17.96 -5.49 11.91
N ARG A 210 -17.23 -4.58 12.55
CA ARG A 210 -16.35 -3.61 11.88
C ARG A 210 -14.94 -4.15 11.62
N GLY A 211 -14.78 -5.47 11.61
CA GLY A 211 -13.50 -6.09 11.28
C GLY A 211 -12.53 -6.22 12.45
N LEU A 212 -12.97 -6.09 13.71
CA LEU A 212 -12.15 -6.50 14.86
C LEU A 212 -12.41 -7.97 15.20
N ALA A 213 -11.42 -8.64 15.80
CA ALA A 213 -11.63 -9.96 16.39
C ALA A 213 -10.85 -10.11 17.69
N ALA A 214 -11.45 -10.76 18.68
CA ALA A 214 -10.83 -11.09 19.95
C ALA A 214 -10.68 -12.61 20.08
N LEU A 215 -9.47 -13.04 20.44
CA LEU A 215 -9.05 -14.44 20.51
C LEU A 215 -8.47 -14.72 21.89
N LEU A 216 -9.04 -15.68 22.60
CA LEU A 216 -8.54 -16.14 23.90
C LEU A 216 -7.75 -17.43 23.70
N LEU A 217 -6.44 -17.38 23.93
CA LEU A 217 -5.50 -18.48 23.74
C LEU A 217 -5.11 -19.13 25.07
N CYS A 218 -4.94 -20.45 25.07
CA CYS A 218 -4.38 -21.21 26.18
C CYS A 218 -2.84 -21.16 26.15
N GLU A 219 -2.17 -20.67 27.19
CA GLU A 219 -0.70 -20.62 27.26
C GLU A 219 -0.09 -21.85 27.94
N GLU A 220 -0.67 -22.32 29.04
CA GLU A 220 -0.13 -23.43 29.82
C GLU A 220 -1.27 -24.30 30.40
N GLU A 221 -1.11 -25.62 30.31
CA GLU A 221 -2.07 -26.61 30.85
C GLU A 221 -1.44 -27.30 32.05
N VAL A 222 -2.18 -27.37 33.16
CA VAL A 222 -1.82 -28.21 34.31
C VAL A 222 -2.76 -29.42 34.31
N PRO A 223 -2.25 -30.66 34.37
CA PRO A 223 -3.10 -31.83 34.54
C PRO A 223 -3.80 -31.76 35.90
N SER A 224 -5.12 -31.98 35.92
CA SER A 224 -5.88 -32.04 37.16
C SER A 224 -5.44 -33.26 37.99
N ASP A 225 -4.96 -33.03 39.22
CA ASP A 225 -4.58 -34.09 40.18
C ASP A 225 -5.79 -34.70 40.93
N ASP A 226 -7.04 -34.38 40.52
CA ASP A 226 -8.26 -34.74 41.25
C ASP A 226 -8.72 -36.18 40.91
N PRO A 227 -8.65 -37.14 41.85
CA PRO A 227 -8.91 -38.56 41.58
C PRO A 227 -10.40 -38.91 41.42
N ASP A 228 -11.32 -37.99 41.74
CA ASP A 228 -12.78 -38.19 41.69
C ASP A 228 -13.47 -37.49 40.49
N ALA A 229 -12.70 -36.85 39.59
CA ALA A 229 -13.25 -36.19 38.41
C ALA A 229 -13.82 -37.23 37.41
N PRO A 230 -15.05 -37.04 36.87
CA PRO A 230 -15.66 -38.01 35.96
C PRO A 230 -14.78 -38.24 34.73
N ASP A 231 -14.57 -39.50 34.34
CA ASP A 231 -13.73 -39.94 33.21
C ASP A 231 -14.06 -39.16 31.93
N GLY A 232 -13.31 -38.07 31.70
CA GLY A 232 -13.66 -37.06 30.71
C GLY A 232 -12.99 -35.69 30.94
N ALA A 233 -11.70 -35.67 31.26
CA ALA A 233 -10.74 -34.55 31.10
C ALA A 233 -11.23 -33.12 31.45
N THR A 234 -11.19 -32.74 32.73
CA THR A 234 -11.11 -31.32 33.13
C THR A 234 -9.67 -30.83 32.97
N VAL A 235 -9.36 -30.17 31.85
CA VAL A 235 -8.09 -29.43 31.70
C VAL A 235 -8.18 -28.17 32.55
N THR A 236 -7.34 -28.04 33.58
CA THR A 236 -7.17 -26.77 34.29
C THR A 236 -6.19 -25.90 33.51
N VAL A 237 -6.67 -24.78 32.98
CA VAL A 237 -5.84 -23.82 32.24
C VAL A 237 -5.16 -22.89 33.24
N SER A 238 -3.83 -22.93 33.33
CA SER A 238 -3.07 -22.11 34.29
C SER A 238 -2.76 -20.71 33.79
N ALA A 239 -2.79 -20.47 32.47
CA ALA A 239 -2.57 -19.15 31.90
C ALA A 239 -3.35 -18.98 30.59
N LEU A 240 -3.99 -17.81 30.46
CA LEU A 240 -4.71 -17.40 29.25
C LEU A 240 -4.07 -16.16 28.66
N LYS A 241 -4.19 -15.99 27.35
CA LYS A 241 -3.71 -14.82 26.62
C LYS A 241 -4.82 -14.29 25.73
N LEU A 242 -5.24 -13.05 25.96
CA LEU A 242 -6.18 -12.36 25.08
C LEU A 242 -5.40 -11.66 23.97
N VAL A 243 -5.80 -11.91 22.72
CA VAL A 243 -5.25 -11.28 21.53
C VAL A 243 -6.37 -10.55 20.80
N ILE A 244 -6.18 -9.26 20.56
CA ILE A 244 -7.09 -8.45 19.74
C ILE A 244 -6.43 -8.26 18.37
N CYS A 245 -7.13 -8.66 17.31
CA CYS A 245 -6.73 -8.42 15.94
C CYS A 245 -7.10 -6.99 15.54
N GLY A 246 -6.23 -6.36 14.75
CA GLY A 246 -6.50 -5.08 14.10
C GLY A 246 -7.55 -5.21 13.00
N ASP A 247 -7.83 -4.11 12.30
CA ASP A 247 -8.86 -4.05 11.27
C ASP A 247 -8.65 -5.13 10.17
N LEU A 248 -9.50 -6.15 10.20
CA LEU A 248 -9.53 -7.29 9.29
C LEU A 248 -9.98 -6.88 7.87
N ASP A 249 -10.56 -5.69 7.69
CA ASP A 249 -10.86 -5.11 6.38
C ASP A 249 -9.67 -4.32 5.78
N SER A 250 -8.57 -4.14 6.52
CA SER A 250 -7.35 -3.50 6.03
C SER A 250 -6.52 -4.41 5.11
N ASP A 251 -5.57 -3.83 4.35
CA ASP A 251 -4.68 -4.59 3.45
C ASP A 251 -3.52 -5.30 4.18
N ALA A 252 -3.33 -5.02 5.47
CA ALA A 252 -2.31 -5.64 6.32
C ALA A 252 -2.86 -5.91 7.72
N PRO A 253 -3.90 -6.74 7.84
CA PRO A 253 -4.48 -7.10 9.12
C PRO A 253 -3.45 -7.91 9.91
N GLY A 254 -3.46 -7.71 11.23
CA GLY A 254 -2.51 -8.37 12.11
C GLY A 254 -2.93 -8.24 13.56
N GLN A 255 -2.01 -8.56 14.45
CA GLN A 255 -2.20 -8.42 15.89
C GLN A 255 -2.14 -6.94 16.28
N ARG A 256 -3.19 -6.42 16.92
CA ARG A 256 -3.25 -5.03 17.42
C ARG A 256 -2.63 -4.94 18.81
N CYS A 257 -3.14 -5.73 19.76
CA CYS A 257 -2.61 -5.77 21.12
C CYS A 257 -2.77 -7.17 21.74
N THR A 258 -2.12 -7.39 22.88
CA THR A 258 -2.08 -8.67 23.56
C THR A 258 -1.90 -8.48 25.03
N HIS A 259 -2.76 -9.14 25.80
CA HIS A 259 -2.77 -9.04 27.25
C HIS A 259 -2.64 -10.43 27.86
N PRO A 260 -1.63 -10.66 28.73
CA PRO A 260 -1.62 -11.84 29.57
C PRO A 260 -2.79 -11.73 30.54
N MET A 261 -3.57 -12.80 30.66
CA MET A 261 -4.70 -12.85 31.57
C MET A 261 -4.30 -13.76 32.73
N PRO A 262 -4.17 -13.24 33.97
CA PRO A 262 -4.06 -14.11 35.13
C PRO A 262 -5.32 -14.98 35.13
N CYS A 263 -5.17 -16.30 35.29
CA CYS A 263 -6.28 -17.22 35.42
C CYS A 263 -7.17 -16.76 36.59
N MET A 264 -8.24 -16.03 36.25
CA MET A 264 -9.21 -15.53 37.21
C MET A 264 -10.01 -16.73 37.71
N LEU A 265 -9.62 -17.20 38.90
CA LEU A 265 -10.32 -18.11 39.80
C LEU A 265 -10.54 -19.56 39.24
N ASP A 266 -9.80 -20.50 39.83
CA ASP A 266 -9.95 -21.96 39.72
C ASP A 266 -9.67 -22.64 38.37
N GLY A 267 -8.93 -21.98 37.46
CA GLY A 267 -8.39 -22.61 36.25
C GLY A 267 -9.43 -22.95 35.17
N ARG A 268 -10.63 -22.34 35.23
CA ARG A 268 -11.68 -22.48 34.22
C ARG A 268 -11.67 -21.29 33.24
N PRO A 269 -11.96 -21.50 31.95
CA PRO A 269 -12.09 -20.42 30.98
C PRO A 269 -13.37 -19.58 31.23
N PRO A 270 -13.42 -18.32 30.77
CA PRO A 270 -14.59 -17.46 30.90
C PRO A 270 -15.85 -18.08 30.26
N ALA A 271 -17.02 -17.82 30.85
CA ALA A 271 -18.29 -18.37 30.40
C ALA A 271 -18.78 -17.73 29.10
N SER A 272 -18.55 -16.43 28.93
CA SER A 272 -18.91 -15.68 27.73
C SER A 272 -17.94 -14.51 27.50
N MET A 273 -17.83 -14.10 26.24
CA MET A 273 -17.02 -12.98 25.77
C MET A 273 -17.85 -12.09 24.86
N ALA A 274 -17.68 -10.78 24.99
CA ALA A 274 -18.29 -9.78 24.13
C ALA A 274 -17.24 -8.75 23.72
N LEU A 275 -17.26 -8.35 22.44
CA LEU A 275 -16.34 -7.37 21.87
C LEU A 275 -17.08 -6.04 21.66
N LEU A 276 -16.61 -4.98 22.31
CA LEU A 276 -17.11 -3.61 22.11
C LEU A 276 -16.41 -2.98 20.91
N ASP A 277 -17.16 -2.89 19.81
CA ASP A 277 -16.68 -2.45 18.50
C ASP A 277 -17.20 -1.04 18.19
N PHE A 278 -16.59 0.00 18.78
CA PHE A 278 -17.05 1.40 18.75
C PHE A 278 -16.88 2.10 17.38
N GLU A 279 -17.65 3.16 17.14
CA GLU A 279 -17.38 4.09 16.03
C GLU A 279 -16.27 5.07 16.38
N GLY A 280 -15.24 5.13 15.53
CA GLY A 280 -14.14 6.09 15.65
C GLY A 280 -12.93 5.53 16.41
N ASP A 281 -12.06 6.42 16.87
CA ASP A 281 -10.76 6.08 17.49
C ASP A 281 -10.90 5.71 18.99
N ALA A 282 -12.06 5.19 19.39
CA ALA A 282 -12.31 4.81 20.77
C ALA A 282 -11.56 3.51 21.12
N PRO A 283 -11.12 3.33 22.40
CA PRO A 283 -10.42 2.14 22.81
C PRO A 283 -11.30 0.90 22.63
N VAL A 284 -10.72 -0.16 22.08
CA VAL A 284 -11.39 -1.45 21.93
C VAL A 284 -11.45 -2.12 23.29
N ASP A 285 -12.65 -2.37 23.78
CA ASP A 285 -12.88 -3.03 25.06
C ASP A 285 -13.43 -4.44 24.84
N VAL A 286 -12.85 -5.43 25.52
CA VAL A 286 -13.35 -6.82 25.55
C VAL A 286 -13.93 -7.10 26.92
N ILE A 287 -15.18 -7.52 26.95
CA ILE A 287 -15.89 -7.90 28.17
C ILE A 287 -15.84 -9.42 28.30
N LEU A 288 -15.38 -9.91 29.46
CA LEU A 288 -15.35 -11.32 29.83
C LEU A 288 -16.16 -11.55 31.10
N ALA A 289 -17.02 -12.56 31.09
CA ALA A 289 -17.78 -12.98 32.27
C ALA A 289 -17.21 -14.27 32.86
N THR A 290 -17.01 -14.30 34.19
CA THR A 290 -16.54 -15.50 34.88
C THR A 290 -17.63 -16.57 35.00
N SER A 291 -17.22 -17.83 35.08
CA SER A 291 -18.11 -19.00 35.19
C SER A 291 -18.46 -19.40 36.62
N ASP A 292 -17.86 -18.76 37.63
CA ASP A 292 -17.97 -19.16 39.03
C ASP A 292 -19.07 -18.39 39.79
N LEU A 293 -19.84 -19.13 40.58
CA LEU A 293 -20.93 -18.63 41.42
C LEU A 293 -20.42 -18.03 42.74
N SER A 294 -19.17 -18.32 43.15
CA SER A 294 -18.64 -17.90 44.46
C SER A 294 -18.05 -16.48 44.45
N SER A 295 -17.49 -16.05 43.32
CA SER A 295 -16.90 -14.71 43.14
C SER A 295 -17.09 -14.18 41.70
N PRO A 296 -18.33 -13.85 41.31
CA PRO A 296 -18.61 -13.37 39.97
C PRO A 296 -17.99 -12.03 39.67
N ALA A 297 -17.30 -11.96 38.53
CA ALA A 297 -16.65 -10.76 38.05
C ALA A 297 -16.88 -10.58 36.55
N LEU A 298 -17.09 -9.32 36.16
CA LEU A 298 -17.02 -8.88 34.78
C LEU A 298 -15.66 -8.22 34.58
N VAL A 299 -14.88 -8.69 33.62
CA VAL A 299 -13.55 -8.14 33.32
C VAL A 299 -13.64 -7.36 32.02
N VAL A 300 -13.26 -6.09 32.05
CA VAL A 300 -13.14 -5.26 30.85
C VAL A 300 -11.65 -5.13 30.54
N VAL A 301 -11.24 -5.60 29.38
CA VAL A 301 -9.86 -5.48 28.90
C VAL A 301 -9.84 -4.40 27.84
N SER A 302 -9.12 -3.31 28.10
CA SER A 302 -8.95 -2.20 27.17
C SER A 302 -7.59 -2.26 26.47
N GLU A 303 -7.41 -1.47 25.41
CA GLU A 303 -6.16 -1.40 24.63
C GLU A 303 -4.96 -0.98 25.49
N ASP A 304 -5.17 -0.09 26.46
CA ASP A 304 -4.13 0.42 27.37
C ASP A 304 -3.71 -0.57 28.47
N GLY A 305 -4.43 -1.70 28.59
CA GLY A 305 -4.13 -2.72 29.59
C GLY A 305 -5.35 -3.48 30.08
N CYS A 306 -5.09 -4.60 30.76
CA CYS A 306 -6.10 -5.24 31.58
C CYS A 306 -6.26 -4.36 32.82
N ASP A 307 -7.38 -3.62 32.90
CA ASP A 307 -7.76 -2.96 34.14
C ASP A 307 -8.59 -3.99 34.91
N PRO A 308 -8.02 -4.76 35.87
CA PRO A 308 -8.83 -5.65 36.70
C PRO A 308 -9.90 -4.88 37.48
N VAL A 309 -9.80 -3.54 37.50
CA VAL A 309 -10.59 -2.59 38.28
C VAL A 309 -11.60 -1.82 37.40
N ARG A 310 -12.45 -2.56 36.70
CA ARG A 310 -13.90 -2.35 36.86
C ARG A 310 -14.56 -3.51 37.59
N ALA A 311 -13.82 -4.20 38.45
CA ALA A 311 -14.41 -4.79 39.64
C ALA A 311 -15.11 -3.66 40.40
N VAL A 312 -16.40 -3.47 40.14
CA VAL A 312 -17.29 -2.52 40.83
C VAL A 312 -17.46 -3.04 42.26
N SER A 313 -16.39 -2.94 43.05
CA SER A 313 -16.38 -3.17 44.49
C SER A 313 -17.03 -1.95 45.13
N GLY A 314 -18.36 -1.86 45.03
CA GLY A 314 -19.10 -0.72 45.58
C GLY A 314 -20.60 -0.71 45.32
N PHE A 315 -21.10 -1.43 44.32
CA PHE A 315 -22.54 -1.48 44.05
C PHE A 315 -23.11 -2.86 44.37
N SER A 316 -24.01 -2.91 45.34
CA SER A 316 -24.94 -4.02 45.59
C SER A 316 -25.90 -4.17 44.41
N GLY A 317 -25.42 -4.70 43.29
CA GLY A 317 -26.25 -4.72 42.08
C GLY A 317 -25.63 -5.29 40.82
N LEU A 318 -24.44 -5.89 40.82
CA LEU A 318 -23.93 -6.62 39.65
C LEU A 318 -24.29 -8.11 39.71
N PRO A 319 -24.56 -8.73 38.55
CA PRO A 319 -25.12 -10.07 38.48
C PRO A 319 -24.12 -11.16 38.84
N ALA A 320 -24.64 -12.27 39.38
CA ALA A 320 -23.84 -13.34 39.96
C ALA A 320 -23.18 -14.30 38.95
N VAL A 321 -23.50 -14.22 37.65
CA VAL A 321 -22.86 -14.83 36.45
C VAL A 321 -23.61 -14.24 35.24
N ALA A 322 -22.93 -13.93 34.12
CA ALA A 322 -23.58 -13.57 32.86
C ALA A 322 -23.48 -14.71 31.83
N ASP A 323 -24.59 -15.42 31.61
CA ASP A 323 -24.67 -16.59 30.74
C ASP A 323 -24.59 -16.24 29.26
N ARG A 324 -25.16 -15.09 28.90
CA ARG A 324 -25.18 -14.54 27.53
C ARG A 324 -24.99 -13.04 27.56
N MET A 325 -24.28 -12.54 26.56
CA MET A 325 -24.04 -11.12 26.37
C MET A 325 -24.34 -10.75 24.92
N ALA A 326 -24.86 -9.55 24.69
CA ALA A 326 -24.98 -8.97 23.37
C ALA A 326 -24.62 -7.48 23.42
N VAL A 327 -23.86 -7.03 22.44
CA VAL A 327 -23.45 -5.63 22.28
C VAL A 327 -24.33 -4.97 21.23
N SER A 328 -24.74 -3.73 21.46
CA SER A 328 -25.50 -2.94 20.51
C SER A 328 -24.72 -2.74 19.20
N PRO A 329 -25.39 -2.58 18.04
CA PRO A 329 -24.71 -2.36 16.76
C PRO A 329 -23.77 -1.15 16.74
N ASP A 330 -24.07 -0.09 17.52
CA ASP A 330 -23.23 1.10 17.67
C ASP A 330 -22.07 0.93 18.69
N GLY A 331 -22.06 -0.17 19.46
CA GLY A 331 -21.07 -0.49 20.49
C GLY A 331 -21.28 0.21 21.84
N ARG A 332 -22.32 1.03 22.00
CA ARG A 332 -22.50 1.89 23.20
C ARG A 332 -23.23 1.24 24.35
N SER A 333 -23.92 0.13 24.13
CA SER A 333 -24.77 -0.53 25.12
C SER A 333 -24.57 -2.06 25.11
N VAL A 334 -24.75 -2.69 26.27
CA VAL A 334 -24.52 -4.12 26.49
C VAL A 334 -25.68 -4.72 27.27
N ALA A 335 -26.24 -5.81 26.73
CA ALA A 335 -27.27 -6.61 27.35
C ALA A 335 -26.63 -7.86 27.97
N LEU A 336 -26.92 -8.11 29.25
CA LEU A 336 -26.44 -9.24 30.03
C LEU A 336 -27.64 -10.06 30.50
N LEU A 337 -27.67 -11.35 30.16
CA LEU A 337 -28.60 -12.30 30.75
C LEU A 337 -27.93 -13.01 31.92
N CYS A 338 -28.53 -12.86 33.09
CA CYS A 338 -27.96 -13.30 34.35
C CYS A 338 -28.95 -14.22 35.07
N GLY A 339 -28.88 -15.53 34.80
CA GLY A 339 -29.92 -16.46 35.24
C GLY A 339 -31.26 -16.16 34.57
N SER A 340 -32.27 -15.73 35.35
CA SER A 340 -33.60 -15.34 34.86
C SER A 340 -33.77 -13.84 34.59
N GLN A 341 -32.75 -13.03 34.90
CA GLN A 341 -32.84 -11.57 34.85
C GLN A 341 -32.11 -11.01 33.62
N LEU A 342 -32.81 -10.19 32.84
CA LEU A 342 -32.23 -9.38 31.78
C LEU A 342 -31.78 -8.05 32.36
N ARG A 343 -30.52 -7.68 32.12
CA ARG A 343 -29.94 -6.40 32.53
C ARG A 343 -29.29 -5.69 31.36
N VAL A 344 -29.48 -4.39 31.28
CA VAL A 344 -28.95 -3.56 30.19
C VAL A 344 -28.10 -2.46 30.77
N TYR A 345 -26.90 -2.28 30.24
CA TYR A 345 -25.96 -1.27 30.68
C TYR A 345 -25.48 -0.45 29.49
N ARG A 346 -25.07 0.81 29.72
CA ARG A 346 -24.16 1.49 28.79
C ARG A 346 -22.78 0.83 28.84
N SER A 347 -21.94 1.06 27.85
CA SER A 347 -20.55 0.58 27.79
C SER A 347 -19.70 1.01 28.99
N ALA A 348 -20.10 2.08 29.69
CA ALA A 348 -19.52 2.51 30.95
C ALA A 348 -19.81 1.57 32.14
N LEU A 349 -20.75 0.61 32.03
CA LEU A 349 -21.07 -0.41 33.03
C LEU A 349 -21.24 0.15 34.46
N THR A 350 -21.80 1.35 34.58
CA THR A 350 -21.98 2.06 35.86
C THR A 350 -23.27 1.64 36.55
N GLU A 351 -24.42 1.96 35.95
CA GLU A 351 -25.75 1.64 36.43
C GLU A 351 -26.56 0.98 35.30
N PRO A 352 -27.43 0.00 35.62
CA PRO A 352 -28.26 -0.63 34.61
C PRO A 352 -29.36 0.34 34.15
N LEU A 353 -29.50 0.48 32.84
CA LEU A 353 -30.62 1.18 32.19
C LEU A 353 -31.94 0.44 32.36
N LEU A 354 -31.89 -0.90 32.39
CA LEU A 354 -33.05 -1.78 32.49
C LEU A 354 -32.69 -3.02 33.29
N VAL A 355 -33.57 -3.43 34.21
CA VAL A 355 -33.48 -4.68 34.97
C VAL A 355 -34.87 -5.29 35.03
N VAL A 356 -35.06 -6.44 34.40
CA VAL A 356 -36.37 -7.10 34.33
C VAL A 356 -36.23 -8.62 34.44
N GLU A 357 -37.16 -9.27 35.14
CA GLU A 357 -37.26 -10.74 35.15
C GLU A 357 -37.94 -11.24 33.87
N VAL A 358 -37.29 -12.18 33.19
CA VAL A 358 -37.82 -12.77 31.94
C VAL A 358 -39.14 -13.50 32.19
N ALA A 359 -39.34 -14.07 33.38
CA ALA A 359 -40.59 -14.73 33.75
C ALA A 359 -41.78 -13.75 33.81
N ASP A 360 -41.56 -12.55 34.34
CA ASP A 360 -42.61 -11.53 34.45
C ASP A 360 -43.03 -11.04 33.06
N LEU A 361 -42.05 -10.80 32.17
CA LEU A 361 -42.31 -10.43 30.78
C LEU A 361 -43.12 -11.50 30.02
N LEU A 362 -42.78 -12.78 30.22
CA LEU A 362 -43.53 -13.88 29.61
C LEU A 362 -44.96 -13.98 30.16
N ALA A 363 -45.16 -13.68 31.45
CA ALA A 363 -46.49 -13.64 32.06
C ALA A 363 -47.32 -12.46 31.52
N ASP A 364 -46.72 -11.29 31.38
CA ASP A 364 -47.36 -10.09 30.80
C ASP A 364 -47.80 -10.33 29.35
N LEU A 365 -46.93 -10.96 28.55
CA LEU A 365 -47.24 -11.34 27.17
C LEU A 365 -48.41 -12.33 27.09
N ALA A 366 -48.47 -13.30 28.01
CA ALA A 366 -49.58 -14.26 28.08
C ALA A 366 -50.89 -13.58 28.49
N GLY A 367 -50.84 -12.59 29.39
CA GLY A 367 -51.98 -11.81 29.86
C GLY A 367 -52.54 -10.85 28.79
N ALA A 368 -51.67 -10.23 28.00
CA ALA A 368 -52.06 -9.27 26.94
C ALA A 368 -52.77 -9.93 25.74
N ALA A 369 -52.60 -11.24 25.53
CA ALA A 369 -53.06 -11.95 24.34
C ALA A 369 -54.50 -12.51 24.39
N GLY A 370 -55.32 -12.13 25.38
CA GLY A 370 -56.78 -12.33 25.34
C GLY A 370 -57.27 -13.75 25.04
N GLY A 371 -56.61 -14.79 25.54
CA GLY A 371 -57.01 -16.20 25.37
C GLY A 371 -56.48 -16.90 24.11
N ALA A 372 -55.81 -16.21 23.19
CA ALA A 372 -55.06 -16.79 22.07
C ALA A 372 -53.53 -16.72 22.33
N GLY A 373 -53.14 -16.99 23.58
CA GLY A 373 -51.81 -16.70 24.12
C GLY A 373 -50.64 -17.43 23.46
N LEU A 374 -49.52 -16.73 23.39
CA LEU A 374 -48.22 -17.35 23.19
C LEU A 374 -47.93 -18.24 24.41
N SER A 375 -48.06 -19.56 24.27
CA SER A 375 -47.60 -20.57 25.22
C SER A 375 -46.16 -20.30 25.63
N SER A 376 -45.81 -20.59 26.88
CA SER A 376 -44.44 -20.41 27.38
C SER A 376 -43.41 -21.20 26.54
N PRO A 377 -42.17 -20.68 26.40
CA PRO A 377 -41.07 -21.43 25.82
C PRO A 377 -40.88 -22.75 26.57
N GLY A 378 -40.76 -23.88 25.85
CA GLY A 378 -40.58 -25.21 26.45
C GLY A 378 -41.86 -25.98 26.83
N GLY A 379 -43.06 -25.39 26.65
CA GLY A 379 -44.35 -26.06 26.93
C GLY A 379 -44.73 -26.09 28.42
N ASP A 380 -45.60 -27.02 28.82
CA ASP A 380 -46.14 -27.18 30.20
C ASP A 380 -45.11 -27.72 31.23
N VAL A 381 -43.84 -27.85 30.85
CA VAL A 381 -42.76 -28.24 31.77
C VAL A 381 -42.47 -27.01 32.63
N GLY A 382 -42.84 -27.04 33.92
CA GLY A 382 -42.93 -25.89 34.82
C GLY A 382 -41.67 -25.03 35.09
N ARG A 383 -40.64 -25.08 34.22
CA ARG A 383 -39.49 -24.16 34.21
C ARG A 383 -39.19 -23.76 32.77
N THR A 384 -39.25 -22.46 32.47
CA THR A 384 -38.89 -21.91 31.18
C THR A 384 -37.38 -22.10 30.91
N PRO A 385 -36.98 -22.62 29.74
CA PRO A 385 -35.58 -22.70 29.37
C PRO A 385 -35.00 -21.28 29.22
N PRO A 386 -33.69 -21.08 29.46
CA PRO A 386 -33.05 -19.80 29.17
C PRO A 386 -33.06 -19.52 27.66
N PRO A 387 -33.13 -18.25 27.23
CA PRO A 387 -33.04 -17.90 25.82
C PRO A 387 -31.70 -18.35 25.21
N THR A 388 -31.78 -18.89 24.01
CA THR A 388 -30.62 -19.39 23.24
C THR A 388 -29.67 -18.25 22.85
N THR A 389 -30.21 -17.12 22.41
CA THR A 389 -29.43 -15.96 21.95
C THR A 389 -30.07 -14.64 22.37
N LEU A 390 -29.23 -13.62 22.57
CA LEU A 390 -29.63 -12.23 22.73
C LEU A 390 -29.28 -11.46 21.46
N ALA A 391 -30.15 -10.57 21.01
CA ALA A 391 -29.89 -9.66 19.90
C ALA A 391 -30.47 -8.27 20.20
N TRP A 392 -29.93 -7.25 19.56
CA TRP A 392 -30.38 -5.87 19.70
C TRP A 392 -31.31 -5.51 18.55
N LEU A 393 -32.43 -4.89 18.88
CA LEU A 393 -33.30 -4.23 17.94
C LEU A 393 -32.81 -2.79 17.80
N GLY A 394 -32.29 -2.45 16.63
CA GLY A 394 -31.70 -1.13 16.40
C GLY A 394 -30.45 -0.89 17.26
N ASP A 395 -29.97 0.36 17.27
CA ASP A 395 -28.82 0.76 18.08
C ASP A 395 -29.13 0.72 19.59
N GLU A 396 -30.29 1.24 20.02
CA GLU A 396 -30.70 1.16 21.42
C GLU A 396 -32.20 0.83 21.62
N ASP A 397 -32.95 0.57 20.55
CA ASP A 397 -34.43 0.58 20.61
C ASP A 397 -35.04 -0.53 21.48
N GLY A 398 -34.39 -1.69 21.55
CA GLY A 398 -34.82 -2.78 22.42
C GLY A 398 -33.94 -4.03 22.33
N ILE A 399 -34.29 -5.05 23.10
CA ILE A 399 -33.55 -6.32 23.16
C ILE A 399 -34.47 -7.47 22.81
N ALA A 400 -34.02 -8.31 21.88
CA ALA A 400 -34.64 -9.56 21.52
C ALA A 400 -34.03 -10.73 22.31
N LEU A 401 -34.89 -11.39 23.08
CA LEU A 401 -34.66 -12.70 23.67
C LEU A 401 -35.18 -13.77 22.70
N HIS A 402 -34.32 -14.67 22.25
CA HIS A 402 -34.68 -15.68 21.25
C HIS A 402 -34.54 -17.10 21.80
N TRP A 403 -35.55 -17.94 21.53
CA TRP A 403 -35.58 -19.38 21.81
C TRP A 403 -35.79 -20.17 20.52
N ASP A 404 -34.85 -21.08 20.23
CA ASP A 404 -34.96 -21.98 19.07
C ASP A 404 -36.27 -22.78 19.07
N GLY A 405 -36.98 -22.76 17.93
CA GLY A 405 -38.23 -23.47 17.73
C GLY A 405 -39.45 -22.88 18.46
N TRP A 406 -39.28 -21.79 19.20
CA TRP A 406 -40.38 -21.04 19.83
C TRP A 406 -40.57 -19.66 19.20
N GLY A 407 -39.48 -18.88 19.11
CA GLY A 407 -39.47 -17.54 18.52
C GLY A 407 -38.77 -16.49 19.38
N ILE A 408 -39.24 -15.25 19.28
CA ILE A 408 -38.56 -14.06 19.78
C ILE A 408 -39.50 -13.28 20.71
N LEU A 409 -38.98 -12.83 21.85
CA LEU A 409 -39.57 -11.84 22.73
C LEU A 409 -38.74 -10.57 22.68
N ILE A 410 -39.34 -9.47 22.29
CA ILE A 410 -38.71 -8.15 22.24
C ILE A 410 -39.10 -7.38 23.49
N VAL A 411 -38.10 -6.81 24.14
CA VAL A 411 -38.21 -6.01 25.37
C VAL A 411 -37.78 -4.59 25.03
N GLY A 412 -38.69 -3.63 25.20
CA GLY A 412 -38.41 -2.21 25.06
C GLY A 412 -37.64 -1.66 26.25
N GLN A 413 -37.05 -0.48 26.09
CA GLN A 413 -36.32 0.21 27.16
C GLN A 413 -37.18 0.53 28.39
N ASP A 414 -38.50 0.68 28.20
CA ASP A 414 -39.49 0.96 29.24
C ASP A 414 -39.99 -0.31 29.96
N GLY A 415 -39.45 -1.49 29.60
CA GLY A 415 -39.86 -2.79 30.13
C GLY A 415 -41.11 -3.36 29.47
N SER A 416 -41.71 -2.68 28.49
CA SER A 416 -42.79 -3.23 27.68
C SER A 416 -42.26 -4.37 26.79
N CYS A 417 -43.14 -5.32 26.41
CA CYS A 417 -42.71 -6.43 25.55
C CYS A 417 -43.74 -6.88 24.53
N CYS A 418 -43.25 -7.52 23.47
CA CYS A 418 -44.06 -8.19 22.47
C CYS A 418 -43.29 -9.38 21.87
N GLY A 419 -43.99 -10.39 21.33
CA GLY A 419 -43.34 -11.60 20.83
C GLY A 419 -43.81 -12.06 19.45
N TRP A 420 -42.95 -12.72 18.69
CA TRP A 420 -43.25 -13.39 17.42
C TRP A 420 -42.86 -14.86 17.51
N ARG A 421 -43.74 -15.74 16.99
CA ARG A 421 -43.42 -17.16 16.92
C ARG A 421 -42.67 -17.51 15.67
N TYR A 422 -41.65 -18.35 15.85
CA TYR A 422 -40.96 -19.05 14.79
C TYR A 422 -40.94 -20.53 15.16
N ALA A 423 -41.83 -21.31 14.53
CA ALA A 423 -41.99 -22.73 14.83
C ALA A 423 -40.81 -23.59 14.34
N LYS A 424 -40.02 -23.07 13.40
CA LYS A 424 -38.79 -23.68 12.89
C LYS A 424 -37.57 -23.08 13.60
N PRO A 425 -36.44 -23.81 13.71
CA PRO A 425 -35.18 -23.26 14.20
C PRO A 425 -34.83 -21.98 13.43
N SER A 426 -34.35 -20.96 14.16
CA SER A 426 -34.10 -19.64 13.59
C SER A 426 -32.81 -19.03 14.12
N ALA A 427 -32.16 -18.21 13.30
CA ALA A 427 -31.06 -17.36 13.73
C ALA A 427 -31.52 -15.90 13.76
N VAL A 428 -31.14 -15.18 14.81
CA VAL A 428 -31.51 -13.77 15.01
C VAL A 428 -30.24 -12.92 15.04
N LEU A 429 -30.21 -11.88 14.21
CA LEU A 429 -29.04 -11.02 14.00
C LEU A 429 -29.44 -9.54 14.14
N SER A 430 -28.76 -8.80 15.00
CA SER A 430 -28.98 -7.35 15.17
C SER A 430 -28.61 -6.58 13.90
N GLU A 431 -29.29 -5.47 13.63
CA GLU A 431 -28.96 -4.45 12.63
C GLU A 431 -29.20 -3.06 13.25
N GLY A 432 -28.63 -1.99 12.68
CA GLY A 432 -28.71 -0.64 13.27
C GLY A 432 -30.12 -0.06 13.39
N ASP A 433 -31.07 -0.59 12.62
CA ASP A 433 -32.49 -0.20 12.62
C ASP A 433 -33.45 -1.36 12.91
N GLY A 434 -32.96 -2.56 13.21
CA GLY A 434 -33.83 -3.71 13.37
C GLY A 434 -33.15 -5.05 13.63
N LEU A 435 -33.86 -6.12 13.30
CA LEU A 435 -33.44 -7.51 13.48
C LEU A 435 -33.66 -8.29 12.18
N ARG A 436 -32.65 -9.05 11.76
CA ARG A 436 -32.84 -10.12 10.76
C ARG A 436 -33.16 -11.42 11.47
N VAL A 437 -34.19 -12.10 10.99
CA VAL A 437 -34.59 -13.42 11.46
C VAL A 437 -34.54 -14.38 10.29
N LEU A 438 -33.63 -15.34 10.39
CA LEU A 438 -33.39 -16.33 9.35
C LEU A 438 -33.96 -17.66 9.81
N THR A 439 -34.80 -18.26 8.99
CA THR A 439 -35.34 -19.61 9.19
C THR A 439 -34.96 -20.50 8.00
N ALA A 440 -35.33 -21.77 8.05
CA ALA A 440 -35.19 -22.66 6.90
C ALA A 440 -35.94 -22.16 5.64
N ASP A 441 -37.03 -21.41 5.82
CA ASP A 441 -37.97 -21.07 4.73
C ASP A 441 -38.07 -19.57 4.45
N HIS A 442 -37.79 -18.70 5.43
CA HIS A 442 -38.02 -17.26 5.33
C HIS A 442 -36.86 -16.47 5.95
N HIS A 443 -36.59 -15.31 5.34
CA HIS A 443 -35.81 -14.22 5.91
C HIS A 443 -36.76 -13.07 6.22
N ASP A 444 -37.01 -12.86 7.50
CA ASP A 444 -37.85 -11.78 8.00
C ASP A 444 -36.97 -10.65 8.56
N PHE A 445 -37.42 -9.41 8.39
CA PHE A 445 -36.85 -8.22 9.03
C PHE A 445 -37.87 -7.65 10.02
N LEU A 446 -37.46 -7.40 11.26
CA LEU A 446 -38.31 -6.76 12.27
C LEU A 446 -37.69 -5.42 12.65
N ALA A 447 -38.47 -4.36 12.62
CA ALA A 447 -38.04 -3.04 13.06
C ALA A 447 -39.20 -2.31 13.76
N MET A 448 -38.83 -1.26 14.48
CA MET A 448 -39.82 -0.30 14.94
C MET A 448 -40.38 0.48 13.76
N VAL A 449 -41.67 0.81 13.84
CA VAL A 449 -42.32 1.65 12.84
C VAL A 449 -41.94 3.10 13.10
N VAL A 450 -41.30 3.72 12.10
CA VAL A 450 -41.00 5.16 12.09
C VAL A 450 -42.29 5.97 12.20
N GLU A 451 -42.33 6.94 13.12
CA GLU A 451 -43.52 7.75 13.44
C GLU A 451 -44.17 8.37 12.19
N ASP A 452 -43.35 8.93 11.30
CA ASP A 452 -43.79 9.59 10.06
C ASP A 452 -44.42 8.66 9.02
N SER A 453 -44.27 7.35 9.17
CA SER A 453 -44.85 6.33 8.27
C SER A 453 -46.10 5.65 8.87
N ARG A 454 -46.37 5.87 10.16
CA ARG A 454 -47.44 5.18 10.93
C ARG A 454 -48.83 5.40 10.35
N TRP A 455 -49.07 6.62 9.88
CA TRP A 455 -50.38 7.06 9.42
C TRP A 455 -50.90 6.26 8.23
N ALA A 456 -50.01 5.72 7.40
CA ALA A 456 -50.33 5.02 6.16
C ALA A 456 -51.24 3.79 6.37
N ARG A 457 -51.32 3.26 7.59
CA ARG A 457 -52.22 2.16 7.96
C ARG A 457 -53.14 2.45 9.14
N LEU A 458 -52.78 3.38 10.03
CA LEU A 458 -53.44 3.51 11.33
C LEU A 458 -54.19 4.82 11.52
N ASP A 459 -53.85 5.90 10.80
CA ASP A 459 -54.45 7.21 11.03
C ASP A 459 -54.84 7.91 9.73
N MET A 460 -56.10 7.72 9.34
CA MET A 460 -56.69 8.31 8.15
C MET A 460 -56.91 9.84 8.26
N SER A 461 -56.69 10.43 9.45
CA SER A 461 -56.84 11.87 9.67
C SER A 461 -55.60 12.67 9.27
N GLN A 462 -54.46 12.00 9.09
CA GLN A 462 -53.20 12.64 8.74
C GLN A 462 -53.23 13.22 7.33
N PRO A 463 -52.46 14.30 7.06
CA PRO A 463 -52.50 14.98 5.77
C PRO A 463 -52.02 14.08 4.63
N GLY A 464 -51.05 13.18 4.87
CA GLY A 464 -50.65 12.13 3.93
C GLY A 464 -51.79 11.19 3.54
N ALA A 465 -52.58 10.70 4.51
CA ALA A 465 -53.72 9.80 4.24
C ALA A 465 -54.79 10.50 3.41
N ARG A 466 -55.10 11.76 3.75
CA ARG A 466 -56.02 12.61 3.00
C ARG A 466 -55.55 12.82 1.56
N LEU A 467 -54.24 12.97 1.34
CA LEU A 467 -53.67 13.11 0.00
C LEU A 467 -53.72 11.80 -0.81
N VAL A 468 -53.44 10.65 -0.19
CA VAL A 468 -53.59 9.33 -0.83
C VAL A 468 -55.03 9.10 -1.27
N ASN A 469 -56.00 9.35 -0.38
CA ASN A 469 -57.42 9.25 -0.73
C ASN A 469 -57.79 10.23 -1.85
N ALA A 470 -57.30 11.47 -1.81
CA ALA A 470 -57.54 12.44 -2.89
C ALA A 470 -56.98 11.97 -4.24
N ALA A 471 -55.82 11.32 -4.26
CA ALA A 471 -55.24 10.74 -5.47
C ALA A 471 -56.07 9.55 -6.01
N GLU A 472 -56.61 8.71 -5.13
CA GLU A 472 -57.49 7.59 -5.52
C GLU A 472 -58.84 8.09 -6.08
N LEU A 473 -59.42 9.12 -5.46
CA LEU A 473 -60.60 9.82 -6.00
C LEU A 473 -60.29 10.43 -7.37
N PHE A 474 -59.08 10.95 -7.57
CA PHE A 474 -58.67 11.48 -8.86
C PHE A 474 -58.56 10.39 -9.93
N ASP A 475 -57.98 9.23 -9.60
CA ASP A 475 -57.86 8.10 -10.52
C ASP A 475 -59.23 7.51 -10.90
N THR A 476 -60.20 7.55 -9.99
CA THR A 476 -61.61 7.18 -10.25
C THR A 476 -62.42 8.27 -10.96
N ARG A 477 -61.80 9.42 -11.28
CA ARG A 477 -62.41 10.61 -11.93
C ARG A 477 -63.54 11.24 -11.11
N ASP A 478 -63.48 11.13 -9.79
CA ASP A 478 -64.41 11.80 -8.89
C ASP A 478 -64.08 13.30 -8.81
N ALA A 479 -65.11 14.15 -8.96
CA ALA A 479 -64.96 15.60 -8.89
C ALA A 479 -64.52 16.10 -7.50
N SER A 480 -64.78 15.32 -6.44
CA SER A 480 -64.40 15.64 -5.05
C SER A 480 -62.89 15.59 -4.81
N ALA A 481 -62.12 14.94 -5.69
CA ALA A 481 -60.66 14.86 -5.59
C ALA A 481 -59.99 16.25 -5.54
N MET A 482 -60.48 17.20 -6.34
CA MET A 482 -59.89 18.54 -6.40
C MET A 482 -60.20 19.36 -5.14
N GLU A 483 -61.40 19.21 -4.57
CA GLU A 483 -61.77 19.87 -3.30
C GLU A 483 -60.93 19.33 -2.14
N ALA A 484 -60.63 18.03 -2.12
CA ALA A 484 -59.77 17.41 -1.11
C ALA A 484 -58.35 17.99 -1.14
N VAL A 485 -57.76 18.19 -2.32
CA VAL A 485 -56.45 18.83 -2.46
C VAL A 485 -56.49 20.31 -2.11
N GLN A 486 -57.51 21.05 -2.57
CA GLN A 486 -57.68 22.46 -2.23
C GLN A 486 -57.87 22.67 -0.73
N SER A 487 -58.52 21.73 -0.05
CA SER A 487 -58.63 21.74 1.42
C SER A 487 -57.26 21.62 2.08
N LEU A 488 -56.39 20.73 1.60
CA LEU A 488 -55.01 20.60 2.11
C LEU A 488 -54.18 21.87 1.82
N GLN A 489 -54.39 22.52 0.68
CA GLN A 489 -53.75 23.79 0.34
C GLN A 489 -54.18 24.93 1.25
N ARG A 490 -55.50 25.07 1.47
CA ARG A 490 -56.07 26.10 2.38
C ARG A 490 -55.56 25.93 3.81
N ALA A 491 -55.32 24.70 4.23
CA ALA A 491 -54.73 24.38 5.53
C ALA A 491 -53.20 24.58 5.60
N GLY A 492 -52.52 24.78 4.47
CA GLY A 492 -51.05 24.85 4.41
C GLY A 492 -50.35 23.49 4.65
N GLU A 493 -51.08 22.38 4.58
CA GLU A 493 -50.60 21.03 4.92
C GLU A 493 -50.13 20.24 3.68
N LEU A 494 -50.31 20.75 2.47
CA LEU A 494 -50.05 19.99 1.23
C LEU A 494 -48.58 19.55 1.10
N SER A 495 -47.61 20.40 1.45
CA SER A 495 -46.19 20.03 1.40
C SER A 495 -45.87 18.91 2.39
N ALA A 496 -46.36 19.04 3.63
CA ALA A 496 -46.20 18.00 4.65
C ALA A 496 -46.88 16.68 4.24
N ALA A 497 -48.04 16.73 3.58
CA ALA A 497 -48.71 15.55 3.03
C ALA A 497 -47.85 14.83 1.98
N VAL A 498 -47.21 15.59 1.10
CA VAL A 498 -46.29 15.05 0.08
C VAL A 498 -45.08 14.41 0.75
N ASP A 499 -44.42 15.11 1.69
CA ASP A 499 -43.24 14.61 2.39
C ASP A 499 -43.56 13.34 3.21
N GLN A 500 -44.73 13.31 3.87
CA GLN A 500 -45.23 12.12 4.55
C GLN A 500 -45.43 10.94 3.59
N CYS A 501 -46.03 11.15 2.42
CA CYS A 501 -46.20 10.10 1.41
C CYS A 501 -44.85 9.59 0.89
N LEU A 502 -43.87 10.48 0.72
CA LEU A 502 -42.52 10.11 0.30
C LEU A 502 -41.79 9.30 1.35
N ALA A 503 -41.79 9.74 2.61
CA ALA A 503 -41.19 9.02 3.73
C ALA A 503 -41.82 7.62 3.91
N ALA A 504 -43.15 7.55 3.87
CA ALA A 504 -43.86 6.27 3.95
C ALA A 504 -43.53 5.34 2.77
N ALA A 505 -43.29 5.88 1.57
CA ALA A 505 -42.93 5.08 0.40
C ALA A 505 -41.52 4.48 0.50
N GLU A 506 -40.59 5.11 1.21
CA GLU A 506 -39.22 4.59 1.38
C GLU A 506 -39.15 3.42 2.36
N GLU A 507 -39.94 3.49 3.43
CA GLU A 507 -40.06 2.42 4.44
C GLU A 507 -40.90 1.24 3.96
N GLU A 508 -41.78 1.46 2.98
CA GLU A 508 -42.63 0.41 2.45
C GLU A 508 -41.84 -0.54 1.54
N HIS A 509 -42.11 -1.85 1.63
CA HIS A 509 -41.45 -2.86 0.81
C HIS A 509 -42.35 -3.40 -0.30
N SER A 510 -43.68 -3.27 -0.14
CA SER A 510 -44.63 -3.65 -1.19
C SER A 510 -44.58 -2.66 -2.34
N ARG A 511 -44.22 -3.15 -3.54
CA ARG A 511 -44.18 -2.32 -4.76
C ARG A 511 -45.52 -1.67 -5.09
N VAL A 512 -46.62 -2.35 -4.79
CA VAL A 512 -47.98 -1.84 -5.03
C VAL A 512 -48.29 -0.66 -4.10
N VAL A 513 -47.91 -0.75 -2.83
CA VAL A 513 -48.14 0.35 -1.87
C VAL A 513 -47.19 1.52 -2.14
N GLN A 514 -45.92 1.24 -2.47
CA GLN A 514 -44.98 2.27 -2.95
C GLN A 514 -45.53 3.03 -4.17
N GLN A 515 -46.11 2.32 -5.15
CA GLN A 515 -46.75 2.95 -6.32
C GLN A 515 -47.85 3.92 -5.91
N ARG A 516 -48.75 3.48 -5.02
CA ARG A 516 -49.87 4.30 -4.52
C ARG A 516 -49.37 5.57 -3.80
N LEU A 517 -48.40 5.42 -2.90
CA LEU A 517 -47.83 6.53 -2.13
C LEU A 517 -47.09 7.53 -3.03
N LEU A 518 -46.29 7.04 -3.99
CA LEU A 518 -45.57 7.89 -4.95
C LEU A 518 -46.53 8.60 -5.92
N ALA A 519 -47.62 7.95 -6.33
CA ALA A 519 -48.65 8.57 -7.15
C ALA A 519 -49.34 9.73 -6.41
N ALA A 520 -49.67 9.52 -5.12
CA ALA A 520 -50.22 10.56 -4.26
C ALA A 520 -49.24 11.73 -4.04
N ALA A 521 -47.96 11.44 -3.78
CA ALA A 521 -46.92 12.46 -3.65
C ALA A 521 -46.76 13.28 -4.95
N TYR A 522 -46.77 12.62 -6.12
CA TYR A 522 -46.73 13.28 -7.41
C TYR A 522 -47.94 14.19 -7.64
N PHE A 523 -49.13 13.68 -7.32
CA PHE A 523 -50.39 14.44 -7.40
C PHE A 523 -50.33 15.72 -6.57
N GLY A 524 -49.93 15.63 -5.31
CA GLY A 524 -49.79 16.78 -4.42
C GLY A 524 -48.72 17.76 -4.90
N THR A 525 -47.58 17.26 -5.39
CA THR A 525 -46.51 18.10 -5.94
C THR A 525 -46.98 18.91 -7.15
N ARG A 526 -47.81 18.31 -8.02
CA ARG A 526 -48.38 18.99 -9.19
C ARG A 526 -49.42 20.04 -8.84
N ALA A 527 -50.14 19.85 -7.74
CA ALA A 527 -51.16 20.77 -7.30
C ALA A 527 -50.58 22.00 -6.60
N SER A 528 -49.38 21.91 -6.02
CA SER A 528 -48.71 23.04 -5.38
C SER A 528 -48.34 24.15 -6.37
N ASP A 529 -48.88 25.35 -6.17
CA ASP A 529 -48.52 26.56 -6.95
C ASP A 529 -47.14 27.11 -6.60
N ALA A 530 -46.64 26.82 -5.40
CA ALA A 530 -45.27 27.09 -5.00
C ALA A 530 -44.37 26.04 -5.65
N GLY A 531 -43.30 26.46 -6.34
CA GLY A 531 -42.31 25.60 -6.99
C GLY A 531 -41.48 24.74 -6.03
N SER A 532 -42.14 23.98 -5.17
CA SER A 532 -41.58 22.86 -4.40
C SER A 532 -40.84 21.97 -5.39
N SER A 533 -39.53 21.87 -5.20
CA SER A 533 -38.67 21.33 -6.24
C SER A 533 -39.03 19.86 -6.52
N PRO A 534 -39.18 19.44 -7.79
CA PRO A 534 -39.33 18.03 -8.16
C PRO A 534 -38.08 17.19 -7.82
N ALA A 535 -37.02 17.82 -7.30
CA ALA A 535 -35.77 17.20 -6.92
C ALA A 535 -35.94 16.19 -5.77
N SER A 536 -36.73 16.51 -4.73
CA SER A 536 -36.98 15.62 -3.59
C SER A 536 -37.68 14.32 -4.03
N LEU A 537 -38.78 14.44 -4.77
CA LEU A 537 -39.49 13.30 -5.38
C LEU A 537 -38.56 12.46 -6.27
N SER A 538 -37.75 13.10 -7.12
CA SER A 538 -36.84 12.38 -8.01
C SER A 538 -35.74 11.63 -7.26
N ALA A 539 -35.25 12.17 -6.14
CA ALA A 539 -34.23 11.54 -5.30
C ALA A 539 -34.80 10.31 -4.59
N VAL A 540 -35.99 10.45 -3.98
CA VAL A 540 -36.74 9.36 -3.33
C VAL A 540 -37.01 8.22 -4.32
N CYS A 541 -37.52 8.54 -5.51
CA CYS A 541 -37.75 7.54 -6.56
C CYS A 541 -36.47 6.79 -6.96
N ARG A 542 -35.32 7.47 -7.04
CA ARG A 542 -34.03 6.81 -7.33
C ARG A 542 -33.61 5.85 -6.21
N ARG A 543 -33.76 6.25 -4.94
CA ARG A 543 -33.47 5.39 -3.78
C ARG A 543 -34.38 4.16 -3.74
N ILE A 544 -35.70 4.34 -3.90
CA ILE A 544 -36.66 3.22 -3.93
C ILE A 544 -36.34 2.24 -5.07
N ARG A 545 -35.97 2.73 -6.26
CA ARG A 545 -35.53 1.87 -7.37
C ARG A 545 -34.29 1.03 -7.00
N VAL A 546 -33.31 1.65 -6.35
CA VAL A 546 -32.11 0.96 -5.86
C VAL A 546 -32.48 -0.08 -4.80
N LEU A 547 -33.26 0.29 -3.78
CA LEU A 547 -33.72 -0.64 -2.73
C LEU A 547 -34.47 -1.83 -3.30
N ASN A 548 -35.43 -1.60 -4.21
CA ASN A 548 -36.18 -2.67 -4.87
C ASN A 548 -35.29 -3.56 -5.75
N ALA A 549 -34.24 -3.01 -6.35
CA ALA A 549 -33.27 -3.79 -7.11
C ALA A 549 -32.39 -4.66 -6.22
N LEU A 550 -31.92 -4.11 -5.09
CA LEU A 550 -31.13 -4.81 -4.07
C LEU A 550 -31.92 -5.97 -3.44
N ARG A 551 -33.21 -5.75 -3.20
CA ARG A 551 -34.15 -6.76 -2.65
C ARG A 551 -34.65 -7.78 -3.67
N ARG A 552 -34.12 -7.83 -4.90
CA ARG A 552 -34.44 -8.95 -5.81
C ARG A 552 -33.74 -10.21 -5.30
N PRO A 553 -34.39 -11.40 -5.28
CA PRO A 553 -33.76 -12.62 -4.78
C PRO A 553 -32.41 -12.95 -5.45
N ALA A 554 -32.28 -12.64 -6.75
CA ALA A 554 -31.04 -12.81 -7.52
C ALA A 554 -29.87 -11.96 -6.98
N VAL A 555 -30.16 -10.76 -6.46
CA VAL A 555 -29.18 -9.90 -5.79
C VAL A 555 -29.04 -10.36 -4.34
N GLY A 556 -30.16 -10.44 -3.63
CA GLY A 556 -30.28 -10.98 -2.28
C GLY A 556 -29.79 -10.05 -1.18
N CYS A 557 -29.92 -8.74 -1.36
CA CYS A 557 -29.56 -7.76 -0.33
C CYS A 557 -30.83 -7.28 0.41
N ALA A 558 -31.10 -7.85 1.59
CA ALA A 558 -32.23 -7.46 2.45
C ALA A 558 -31.96 -6.11 3.15
N MET A 559 -31.99 -5.02 2.40
CA MET A 559 -31.59 -3.69 2.86
C MET A 559 -32.79 -2.76 3.07
N THR A 560 -32.79 -1.98 4.15
CA THR A 560 -33.75 -0.91 4.43
C THR A 560 -33.29 0.44 3.88
N ALA A 561 -34.16 1.46 3.92
CA ALA A 561 -33.79 2.82 3.55
C ALA A 561 -32.68 3.36 4.46
N PHE A 562 -32.83 3.23 5.77
CA PHE A 562 -31.80 3.59 6.76
C PHE A 562 -30.45 2.92 6.49
N GLN A 563 -30.45 1.60 6.26
CA GLN A 563 -29.21 0.86 5.98
C GLN A 563 -28.54 1.31 4.68
N LEU A 564 -29.29 1.71 3.66
CA LEU A 564 -28.71 2.25 2.41
C LEU A 564 -28.09 3.63 2.63
N GLU A 565 -28.63 4.44 3.53
CA GLU A 565 -28.06 5.74 3.91
C GLU A 565 -26.77 5.57 4.72
N VAL A 566 -26.78 4.68 5.72
CA VAL A 566 -25.61 4.35 6.55
C VAL A 566 -24.48 3.72 5.73
N LEU A 567 -24.79 2.70 4.92
CA LEU A 567 -23.79 2.05 4.07
C LEU A 567 -23.35 2.96 2.92
N THR A 568 -24.22 3.88 2.48
CA THR A 568 -24.15 4.66 1.24
C THR A 568 -24.36 3.83 -0.04
N PRO A 569 -24.94 4.43 -1.11
CA PRO A 569 -25.10 3.72 -2.38
C PRO A 569 -23.77 3.36 -3.07
N ALA A 570 -22.70 4.10 -2.78
CA ALA A 570 -21.37 3.82 -3.33
C ALA A 570 -20.77 2.53 -2.74
N ALA A 571 -20.83 2.36 -1.42
CA ALA A 571 -20.35 1.12 -0.80
C ALA A 571 -21.27 -0.07 -1.08
N ALA A 572 -22.58 0.16 -1.26
CA ALA A 572 -23.49 -0.87 -1.77
C ALA A 572 -23.06 -1.38 -3.17
N ALA A 573 -22.66 -0.48 -4.07
CA ALA A 573 -22.14 -0.87 -5.39
C ALA A 573 -20.79 -1.61 -5.30
N ASP A 574 -19.91 -1.22 -4.37
CA ASP A 574 -18.65 -1.93 -4.11
C ASP A 574 -18.92 -3.37 -3.62
N ARG A 575 -19.86 -3.54 -2.68
CA ARG A 575 -20.28 -4.85 -2.16
C ARG A 575 -20.85 -5.76 -3.26
N LEU A 576 -21.70 -5.22 -4.14
CA LEU A 576 -22.20 -5.95 -5.31
C LEU A 576 -21.06 -6.35 -6.27
N SER A 577 -20.08 -5.48 -6.45
CA SER A 577 -18.92 -5.75 -7.31
C SER A 577 -18.06 -6.91 -6.77
N GLN A 578 -17.88 -6.98 -5.44
CA GLN A 578 -17.19 -8.08 -4.76
C GLN A 578 -17.92 -9.43 -4.91
N GLN A 579 -19.25 -9.41 -5.05
CA GLN A 579 -20.07 -10.59 -5.35
C GLN A 579 -20.16 -10.90 -6.86
N LEU A 580 -19.38 -10.20 -7.70
CA LEU A 580 -19.40 -10.28 -9.16
C LEU A 580 -20.73 -9.88 -9.82
N GLN A 581 -21.58 -9.13 -9.12
CA GLN A 581 -22.82 -8.58 -9.66
C GLN A 581 -22.57 -7.19 -10.27
N HIS A 582 -21.64 -7.10 -11.24
CA HIS A 582 -21.21 -5.82 -11.82
C HIS A 582 -22.31 -5.08 -12.55
N ASP A 583 -23.25 -5.79 -13.19
CA ASP A 583 -24.39 -5.16 -13.85
C ASP A 583 -25.30 -4.45 -12.83
N ALA A 584 -25.67 -5.13 -11.75
CA ALA A 584 -26.44 -4.52 -10.66
C ALA A 584 -25.69 -3.31 -10.05
N ALA A 585 -24.38 -3.43 -9.82
CA ALA A 585 -23.56 -2.33 -9.31
C ALA A 585 -23.53 -1.12 -10.25
N LEU A 586 -23.35 -1.33 -11.57
CA LEU A 586 -23.39 -0.26 -12.56
C LEU A 586 -24.74 0.44 -12.60
N ARG A 587 -25.83 -0.34 -12.54
CA ARG A 587 -27.20 0.18 -12.52
C ARG A 587 -27.46 1.04 -11.27
N VAL A 588 -26.94 0.64 -10.10
CA VAL A 588 -26.98 1.47 -8.88
C VAL A 588 -26.23 2.78 -9.10
N CYS A 589 -25.00 2.72 -9.62
CA CYS A 589 -24.22 3.93 -9.90
C CYS A 589 -24.93 4.88 -10.86
N GLN A 590 -25.48 4.36 -11.96
CA GLN A 590 -26.21 5.17 -12.96
C GLN A 590 -27.47 5.80 -12.36
N CYS A 591 -28.24 5.04 -11.57
CA CYS A 591 -29.48 5.54 -10.95
C CYS A 591 -29.19 6.67 -9.93
N MET A 592 -28.06 6.59 -9.22
CA MET A 592 -27.67 7.56 -8.19
C MET A 592 -26.73 8.67 -8.71
N GLY A 593 -26.30 8.61 -9.97
CA GLY A 593 -25.34 9.57 -10.54
C GLY A 593 -23.92 9.44 -10.00
N LEU A 594 -23.52 8.24 -9.58
CA LEU A 594 -22.18 7.94 -9.05
C LEU A 594 -21.20 7.54 -10.17
N PRO A 595 -19.88 7.74 -9.98
CA PRO A 595 -18.88 7.36 -10.97
C PRO A 595 -18.82 5.83 -11.14
N THR A 596 -18.97 5.36 -12.39
CA THR A 596 -18.95 3.93 -12.77
C THR A 596 -17.55 3.32 -12.80
N ARG A 597 -16.49 4.14 -12.82
CA ARG A 597 -15.10 3.72 -13.00
C ARG A 597 -14.64 2.59 -12.05
N ARG A 598 -15.01 2.66 -10.77
CA ARG A 598 -14.57 1.66 -9.76
C ARG A 598 -15.16 0.28 -10.04
N VAL A 599 -16.44 0.25 -10.41
CA VAL A 599 -17.15 -0.98 -10.80
C VAL A 599 -16.53 -1.58 -12.06
N LEU A 600 -16.19 -0.74 -13.04
CA LEU A 600 -15.58 -1.19 -14.30
C LEU A 600 -14.14 -1.68 -14.11
N GLU A 601 -13.34 -1.02 -13.27
CA GLU A 601 -12.00 -1.47 -12.88
C GLU A 601 -12.08 -2.86 -12.22
N HIS A 602 -12.99 -3.04 -11.25
CA HIS A 602 -13.20 -4.33 -10.60
C HIS A 602 -13.72 -5.40 -11.57
N TRP A 603 -14.68 -5.06 -12.43
CA TRP A 603 -15.19 -5.97 -13.47
C TRP A 603 -14.07 -6.43 -14.41
N ALA A 604 -13.24 -5.50 -14.88
CA ALA A 604 -12.13 -5.80 -15.77
C ALA A 604 -11.09 -6.69 -15.07
N ALA A 605 -10.74 -6.39 -13.83
CA ALA A 605 -9.84 -7.23 -13.03
C ALA A 605 -10.39 -8.65 -12.86
N ALA A 606 -11.66 -8.80 -12.49
CA ALA A 606 -12.31 -10.09 -12.33
C ALA A 606 -12.40 -10.88 -13.65
N LYS A 607 -12.69 -10.20 -14.77
CA LYS A 607 -12.75 -10.81 -16.10
C LYS A 607 -11.38 -11.30 -16.56
N VAL A 608 -10.32 -10.53 -16.32
CA VAL A 608 -8.95 -10.93 -16.66
C VAL A 608 -8.46 -12.06 -15.76
N ALA A 609 -8.80 -12.06 -14.47
CA ALA A 609 -8.42 -13.13 -13.55
C ALA A 609 -9.00 -14.50 -13.96
N LYS A 610 -10.23 -14.53 -14.49
CA LYS A 610 -10.90 -15.76 -14.96
C LYS A 610 -10.60 -16.11 -16.43
N CYS A 611 -9.89 -15.25 -17.15
CA CYS A 611 -9.57 -15.45 -18.56
C CYS A 611 -8.71 -16.71 -18.74
N ARG A 612 -8.99 -17.48 -19.79
CA ARG A 612 -8.17 -18.62 -20.26
C ARG A 612 -7.10 -18.14 -21.24
N PRO A 613 -5.96 -18.85 -21.39
CA PRO A 613 -4.90 -18.42 -22.32
C PRO A 613 -5.39 -18.24 -23.76
N ASP A 614 -6.33 -19.07 -24.21
CA ASP A 614 -6.86 -19.02 -25.59
C ASP A 614 -7.76 -17.80 -25.84
N GLU A 615 -8.34 -17.23 -24.78
CA GLU A 615 -9.28 -16.10 -24.85
C GLU A 615 -8.63 -14.74 -24.57
N GLU A 616 -7.30 -14.70 -24.40
CA GLU A 616 -6.59 -13.49 -23.96
C GLU A 616 -6.76 -12.31 -24.92
N ALA A 617 -6.72 -12.56 -26.24
CA ALA A 617 -6.87 -11.51 -27.25
C ALA A 617 -8.29 -10.91 -27.25
N ALA A 618 -9.32 -11.75 -27.23
CA ALA A 618 -10.71 -11.32 -27.17
C ALA A 618 -11.03 -10.60 -25.85
N THR A 619 -10.51 -11.11 -24.73
CA THR A 619 -10.69 -10.49 -23.41
C THR A 619 -10.02 -9.12 -23.35
N LEU A 620 -8.79 -9.01 -23.86
CA LEU A 620 -8.06 -7.75 -23.93
C LEU A 620 -8.84 -6.70 -24.75
N GLN A 621 -9.36 -7.09 -25.92
CA GLN A 621 -10.12 -6.19 -26.78
C GLN A 621 -11.38 -5.64 -26.08
N VAL A 622 -12.17 -6.54 -25.46
CA VAL A 622 -13.41 -6.17 -24.77
C VAL A 622 -13.12 -5.27 -23.56
N VAL A 623 -12.09 -5.60 -22.78
CA VAL A 623 -11.68 -4.80 -21.61
C VAL A 623 -11.16 -3.44 -22.05
N SER A 624 -10.28 -3.37 -23.05
CA SER A 624 -9.75 -2.08 -23.53
C SER A 624 -10.84 -1.18 -24.09
N GLN A 625 -11.77 -1.73 -24.87
CA GLN A 625 -12.86 -0.96 -25.47
C GLN A 625 -13.77 -0.36 -24.41
N ARG A 626 -14.14 -1.16 -23.38
CA ARG A 626 -15.02 -0.70 -22.29
C ARG A 626 -14.34 0.29 -21.36
N LEU A 627 -13.08 0.09 -21.00
CA LEU A 627 -12.34 1.00 -20.12
C LEU A 627 -11.97 2.33 -20.80
N GLN A 628 -11.68 2.33 -22.10
CA GLN A 628 -11.38 3.55 -22.86
C GLN A 628 -12.61 4.45 -23.07
N ALA A 629 -13.81 3.87 -23.08
CA ALA A 629 -15.06 4.63 -23.18
C ALA A 629 -15.32 5.51 -21.96
N GLU A 630 -14.68 5.24 -20.83
CA GLU A 630 -14.95 5.88 -19.55
C GLU A 630 -13.78 6.75 -19.09
N PRO A 631 -13.99 8.07 -18.89
CA PRO A 631 -12.92 8.99 -18.53
C PRO A 631 -12.44 8.74 -17.09
N GLY A 632 -11.11 8.74 -16.90
CA GLY A 632 -10.50 8.72 -15.56
C GLY A 632 -10.27 7.35 -14.93
N VAL A 633 -10.60 6.27 -15.64
CA VAL A 633 -10.26 4.87 -15.31
C VAL A 633 -8.75 4.66 -15.24
N SER A 634 -8.29 3.86 -14.28
CA SER A 634 -6.90 3.42 -14.18
C SER A 634 -6.75 2.00 -14.72
N PHE A 635 -5.98 1.86 -15.80
CA PHE A 635 -5.53 0.58 -16.35
C PHE A 635 -4.49 -0.11 -15.46
N ALA A 636 -3.80 0.64 -14.59
CA ALA A 636 -2.78 0.11 -13.70
C ALA A 636 -3.31 -0.96 -12.74
N ASP A 637 -4.48 -0.76 -12.13
CA ASP A 637 -5.05 -1.71 -11.17
C ASP A 637 -5.47 -3.02 -11.85
N VAL A 638 -6.08 -2.91 -13.04
CA VAL A 638 -6.44 -4.06 -13.87
C VAL A 638 -5.18 -4.79 -14.36
N ALA A 639 -4.13 -4.06 -14.74
CA ALA A 639 -2.86 -4.65 -15.13
C ALA A 639 -2.16 -5.36 -13.97
N ALA A 640 -2.25 -4.82 -12.74
CA ALA A 640 -1.73 -5.47 -11.54
C ALA A 640 -2.47 -6.78 -11.23
N ALA A 641 -3.80 -6.77 -11.32
CA ALA A 641 -4.62 -7.98 -11.18
C ALA A 641 -4.29 -9.03 -12.26
N ALA A 642 -4.10 -8.59 -13.51
CA ALA A 642 -3.68 -9.43 -14.62
C ALA A 642 -2.32 -10.09 -14.35
N HIS A 643 -1.34 -9.30 -13.88
CA HIS A 643 -0.01 -9.81 -13.53
C HIS A 643 -0.07 -10.80 -12.37
N ALA A 644 -0.83 -10.50 -11.32
CA ALA A 644 -1.03 -11.40 -10.17
C ALA A 644 -1.70 -12.73 -10.57
N SER A 645 -2.51 -12.73 -11.62
CA SER A 645 -3.16 -13.90 -12.20
C SER A 645 -2.31 -14.64 -13.24
N GLY A 646 -1.05 -14.22 -13.46
CA GLY A 646 -0.13 -14.82 -14.44
C GLY A 646 -0.37 -14.41 -15.90
N ARG A 647 -1.29 -13.46 -16.16
CA ARG A 647 -1.65 -12.98 -17.51
C ARG A 647 -0.73 -11.83 -17.97
N ALA A 648 0.55 -12.14 -18.18
CA ALA A 648 1.57 -11.14 -18.48
C ALA A 648 1.30 -10.34 -19.76
N HIS A 649 0.76 -10.96 -20.83
CA HIS A 649 0.47 -10.29 -22.09
C HIS A 649 -0.62 -9.20 -21.93
N ILE A 650 -1.71 -9.53 -21.23
CA ILE A 650 -2.79 -8.58 -20.94
C ILE A 650 -2.27 -7.45 -20.05
N ALA A 651 -1.52 -7.78 -18.99
CA ALA A 651 -0.94 -6.79 -18.07
C ALA A 651 -0.08 -5.76 -18.81
N ARG A 652 0.83 -6.21 -19.69
CA ARG A 652 1.70 -5.33 -20.50
C ARG A 652 0.90 -4.42 -21.43
N SER A 653 -0.11 -4.98 -22.10
CA SER A 653 -0.90 -4.25 -23.10
C SER A 653 -1.76 -3.17 -22.45
N LEU A 654 -2.42 -3.48 -21.33
CA LEU A 654 -3.19 -2.49 -20.56
C LEU A 654 -2.28 -1.40 -19.96
N LEU A 655 -1.09 -1.77 -19.48
CA LEU A 655 -0.16 -0.81 -18.87
C LEU A 655 0.46 0.17 -19.89
N ARG A 656 0.51 -0.20 -21.18
CA ARG A 656 0.87 0.74 -22.26
C ARG A 656 -0.14 1.88 -22.36
N LEU A 657 -1.42 1.61 -22.13
CA LEU A 657 -2.51 2.57 -22.17
C LEU A 657 -2.57 3.48 -20.93
N GLU A 658 -1.95 3.09 -19.81
CA GLU A 658 -1.97 3.89 -18.58
C GLU A 658 -1.24 5.24 -18.79
N PRO A 659 -1.93 6.38 -18.60
CA PRO A 659 -1.33 7.71 -18.74
C PRO A 659 -0.56 8.13 -17.47
N ARG A 660 -0.92 7.63 -16.29
CA ARG A 660 -0.35 8.05 -15.00
C ARG A 660 0.98 7.32 -14.71
N LEU A 661 2.09 8.03 -14.92
CA LEU A 661 3.44 7.46 -14.77
C LEU A 661 3.76 6.95 -13.36
N ARG A 662 3.26 7.62 -12.32
CA ARG A 662 3.47 7.21 -10.91
C ARG A 662 2.85 5.86 -10.55
N ARG A 663 1.82 5.41 -11.29
CA ARG A 663 1.25 4.06 -11.13
C ARG A 663 1.91 3.07 -12.10
N LYS A 664 2.18 3.53 -13.33
CA LYS A 664 2.78 2.73 -14.40
C LYS A 664 4.20 2.25 -14.09
N VAL A 665 5.08 3.14 -13.66
CA VAL A 665 6.51 2.87 -13.48
C VAL A 665 6.75 1.84 -12.36
N PRO A 666 6.19 1.98 -11.14
CA PRO A 666 6.34 0.97 -10.10
C PRO A 666 5.81 -0.40 -10.50
N LEU A 667 4.68 -0.46 -11.21
CA LEU A 667 4.11 -1.72 -11.67
C LEU A 667 4.97 -2.38 -12.76
N LEU A 668 5.52 -1.61 -13.72
CA LEU A 668 6.49 -2.13 -14.70
C LEU A 668 7.73 -2.71 -14.02
N LEU A 669 8.24 -2.03 -12.97
CA LEU A 669 9.33 -2.56 -12.16
C LEU A 669 8.90 -3.88 -11.49
N GLN A 670 7.73 -3.97 -10.87
CA GLN A 670 7.21 -5.21 -10.27
C GLN A 670 7.13 -6.36 -11.29
N MET A 671 6.68 -6.08 -12.51
CA MET A 671 6.61 -7.01 -13.64
C MET A 671 7.96 -7.38 -14.26
N ARG A 672 9.07 -6.91 -13.67
CA ARG A 672 10.46 -7.07 -14.17
C ARG A 672 10.75 -6.37 -15.50
N GLU A 673 9.92 -5.45 -15.97
CA GLU A 673 10.13 -4.70 -17.21
C GLU A 673 10.96 -3.43 -17.01
N GLY A 674 12.20 -3.58 -16.55
CA GLY A 674 13.08 -2.45 -16.19
C GLY A 674 13.33 -1.44 -17.31
N ALA A 675 13.54 -1.91 -18.55
CA ALA A 675 13.77 -1.04 -19.70
C ALA A 675 12.54 -0.17 -20.02
N ALA A 676 11.36 -0.78 -20.04
CA ALA A 676 10.11 -0.07 -20.30
C ALA A 676 9.77 0.91 -19.17
N ALA A 677 10.06 0.55 -17.92
CA ALA A 677 9.88 1.42 -16.76
C ALA A 677 10.75 2.68 -16.88
N LEU A 678 12.03 2.52 -17.22
CA LEU A 678 12.97 3.62 -17.40
C LEU A 678 12.58 4.51 -18.60
N ASP A 679 12.19 3.91 -19.73
CA ASP A 679 11.72 4.65 -20.91
C ASP A 679 10.43 5.44 -20.64
N ALA A 680 9.55 4.91 -19.80
CA ALA A 680 8.34 5.61 -19.38
C ALA A 680 8.67 6.78 -18.43
N ALA A 681 9.58 6.58 -17.46
CA ALA A 681 10.01 7.63 -16.54
C ALA A 681 10.73 8.78 -17.28
N LEU A 682 11.63 8.45 -18.21
CA LEU A 682 12.34 9.44 -19.03
C LEU A 682 11.42 10.26 -19.91
N ARG A 683 10.45 9.62 -20.59
CA ARG A 683 9.45 10.35 -21.39
C ARG A 683 8.57 11.27 -20.55
N GLY A 684 8.37 10.92 -19.28
CA GLY A 684 7.65 11.74 -18.31
C GLY A 684 8.41 12.94 -17.77
N ALA A 685 9.73 12.95 -17.93
CA ALA A 685 10.64 13.94 -17.32
C ALA A 685 10.49 14.08 -15.79
N ASP A 686 9.97 13.07 -15.10
CA ASP A 686 9.88 13.05 -13.63
C ASP A 686 11.19 12.49 -13.05
N LEU A 687 12.10 13.39 -12.66
CA LEU A 687 13.39 13.05 -12.07
C LEU A 687 13.25 12.13 -10.85
N GLY A 688 12.19 12.30 -10.04
CA GLY A 688 11.96 11.43 -8.89
C GLY A 688 11.72 9.98 -9.30
N LEU A 689 10.91 9.76 -10.33
CA LEU A 689 10.66 8.41 -10.87
C LEU A 689 11.89 7.82 -11.56
N VAL A 690 12.66 8.63 -12.29
CA VAL A 690 13.92 8.16 -12.91
C VAL A 690 14.91 7.71 -11.83
N SER A 691 15.10 8.53 -10.79
CA SER A 691 15.94 8.21 -9.63
C SER A 691 15.54 6.88 -8.98
N LEU A 692 14.24 6.71 -8.69
CA LEU A 692 13.68 5.48 -8.12
C LEU A 692 13.93 4.27 -9.02
N THR A 693 13.68 4.39 -10.33
CA THR A 693 13.88 3.28 -11.28
C THR A 693 15.34 2.84 -11.35
N VAL A 694 16.27 3.78 -11.42
CA VAL A 694 17.71 3.49 -11.45
C VAL A 694 18.14 2.81 -10.15
N ALA A 695 17.71 3.32 -9.00
CA ALA A 695 18.01 2.73 -7.69
C ALA A 695 17.48 1.29 -7.57
N GLN A 696 16.21 1.05 -7.92
CA GLN A 696 15.61 -0.28 -7.85
C GLN A 696 16.27 -1.28 -8.81
N LEU A 697 16.66 -0.83 -10.00
CA LEU A 697 17.38 -1.68 -10.96
C LEU A 697 18.79 -2.03 -10.46
N ARG A 698 19.48 -1.10 -9.79
CA ARG A 698 20.78 -1.37 -9.13
C ARG A 698 20.63 -2.45 -8.04
N GLU A 699 19.69 -2.26 -7.13
CA GLU A 699 19.48 -3.18 -5.99
C GLU A 699 19.12 -4.59 -6.45
N ARG A 700 18.18 -4.73 -7.39
CA ARG A 700 17.75 -6.04 -7.86
C ARG A 700 18.82 -6.82 -8.63
N LEU A 701 19.72 -6.12 -9.32
CA LEU A 701 20.82 -6.74 -10.05
C LEU A 701 22.00 -7.09 -9.13
N ALA A 702 22.10 -6.48 -7.95
CA ALA A 702 23.01 -6.92 -6.89
C ALA A 702 22.51 -8.19 -6.17
N VAL A 703 21.20 -8.44 -6.18
CA VAL A 703 20.55 -9.54 -5.43
C VAL A 703 20.27 -10.79 -6.28
N ASN A 704 19.98 -10.68 -7.59
CA ASN A 704 19.54 -11.82 -8.40
C ASN A 704 20.60 -12.34 -9.39
N ASN A 705 21.16 -13.52 -9.09
CA ASN A 705 21.95 -14.38 -9.99
C ASN A 705 21.09 -15.28 -10.91
N ASP A 706 19.85 -14.91 -11.25
CA ASP A 706 18.91 -15.84 -11.88
C ASP A 706 18.53 -15.52 -13.33
N VAL A 707 18.51 -16.58 -14.14
CA VAL A 707 18.45 -16.57 -15.61
C VAL A 707 16.98 -16.53 -16.05
N GLY A 708 16.54 -15.42 -16.64
CA GLY A 708 15.21 -15.37 -17.26
C GLY A 708 14.79 -13.97 -17.69
N PHE A 709 15.30 -13.52 -18.85
CA PHE A 709 14.74 -12.38 -19.57
C PHE A 709 14.81 -12.68 -21.07
N GLU A 710 13.68 -13.08 -21.67
CA GLU A 710 13.57 -13.31 -23.10
C GLU A 710 13.61 -11.98 -23.87
N GLY A 711 14.41 -11.95 -24.93
CA GLY A 711 14.62 -10.80 -25.79
C GLY A 711 13.44 -10.53 -26.72
N ALA A 712 13.04 -9.27 -26.81
CA ALA A 712 12.31 -8.75 -27.96
C ALA A 712 13.32 -8.09 -28.91
N GLY A 713 13.28 -8.53 -30.17
CA GLY A 713 14.32 -8.33 -31.18
C GLY A 713 14.63 -6.88 -31.55
N ARG A 714 15.87 -6.72 -32.03
CA ARG A 714 16.34 -5.60 -32.85
C ARG A 714 15.34 -5.31 -33.97
N ALA A 715 14.75 -4.12 -33.95
CA ALA A 715 14.18 -3.51 -35.14
C ALA A 715 15.36 -3.04 -36.01
N GLY A 716 15.82 -3.93 -36.90
CA GLY A 716 16.71 -3.60 -38.00
C GLY A 716 15.89 -3.06 -39.16
N THR A 717 16.31 -1.91 -39.66
CA THR A 717 15.86 -1.25 -40.88
C THR A 717 15.94 -2.21 -42.08
N ALA A 718 14.81 -2.38 -42.79
CA ALA A 718 14.75 -3.03 -44.09
C ALA A 718 14.69 -1.97 -45.20
N LEU A 719 15.56 -2.12 -46.19
CA LEU A 719 15.47 -1.79 -47.62
C LEU A 719 16.68 -2.53 -48.23
N ASP A 720 16.45 -3.77 -48.67
CA ASP A 720 16.31 -4.20 -50.08
C ASP A 720 17.68 -4.33 -50.79
N ASP A 721 18.10 -5.58 -50.98
CA ASP A 721 18.38 -6.14 -52.31
C ASP A 721 18.60 -7.65 -52.17
N ALA A 722 17.73 -8.42 -52.82
CA ALA A 722 17.89 -9.85 -53.06
C ALA A 722 18.68 -10.05 -54.36
N ASP A 723 19.65 -10.96 -54.38
CA ASP A 723 19.55 -12.17 -55.21
C ASP A 723 20.74 -13.13 -54.98
N ASP A 724 20.44 -14.41 -55.25
CA ASP A 724 21.31 -15.49 -55.71
C ASP A 724 22.13 -16.34 -54.72
N GLY A 725 21.64 -17.57 -54.53
CA GLY A 725 22.33 -18.73 -55.13
C GLY A 725 23.21 -19.61 -54.23
N GLY A 726 22.65 -20.76 -53.82
CA GLY A 726 23.36 -22.04 -53.61
C GLY A 726 24.31 -22.13 -52.40
N ASP A 727 24.70 -23.28 -51.87
CA ASP A 727 24.42 -24.69 -52.15
C ASP A 727 25.09 -25.48 -51.01
N GLU A 728 24.58 -26.70 -50.74
CA GLU A 728 25.17 -27.84 -50.00
C GLU A 728 25.86 -27.61 -48.62
N GLY A 729 25.77 -28.49 -47.63
CA GLY A 729 25.33 -29.87 -47.59
C GLY A 729 25.56 -30.40 -46.17
N ALA A 730 24.65 -31.27 -45.75
CA ALA A 730 24.74 -32.01 -44.50
C ALA A 730 25.85 -33.07 -44.58
N VAL A 731 26.65 -33.24 -43.52
CA VAL A 731 27.24 -34.54 -43.19
C VAL A 731 27.30 -34.73 -41.67
N THR A 732 26.62 -35.79 -41.26
CA THR A 732 26.59 -36.45 -39.96
C THR A 732 27.83 -37.32 -39.71
N ALA A 733 28.33 -37.37 -38.47
CA ALA A 733 28.92 -38.53 -37.77
C ALA A 733 29.54 -37.99 -36.45
N GLY A 734 29.37 -38.57 -35.26
CA GLY A 734 29.27 -39.98 -34.91
C GLY A 734 30.65 -40.50 -34.49
N GLY A 735 30.91 -40.62 -33.19
CA GLY A 735 32.18 -41.17 -32.68
C GLY A 735 32.22 -41.29 -31.15
N MET A 736 32.32 -42.54 -30.68
CA MET A 736 32.29 -43.00 -29.29
C MET A 736 33.65 -42.86 -28.57
N ALA A 737 33.56 -42.74 -27.25
CA ALA A 737 34.39 -43.24 -26.13
C ALA A 737 35.86 -43.70 -26.35
N GLU A 738 36.75 -43.33 -25.41
CA GLU A 738 37.61 -44.26 -24.67
C GLU A 738 38.08 -43.67 -23.31
N ASP A 739 38.22 -44.57 -22.34
CA ASP A 739 38.67 -44.39 -20.94
C ASP A 739 40.19 -44.22 -20.80
N GLY A 740 40.65 -43.61 -19.69
CA GLY A 740 42.06 -43.59 -19.30
C GLY A 740 42.31 -43.00 -17.90
N ALA A 741 42.84 -43.82 -17.00
CA ALA A 741 42.88 -43.63 -15.55
C ALA A 741 43.99 -42.72 -14.95
N ALA A 742 43.64 -42.13 -13.80
CA ALA A 742 44.39 -41.89 -12.55
C ALA A 742 45.72 -41.08 -12.52
N ALA A 743 45.72 -39.99 -11.74
CA ALA A 743 46.66 -39.73 -10.64
C ALA A 743 46.23 -38.49 -9.83
N GLY A 744 46.17 -38.60 -8.51
CA GLY A 744 45.73 -37.53 -7.62
C GLY A 744 46.83 -36.54 -7.23
N ALA A 745 46.43 -35.29 -6.96
CA ALA A 745 46.98 -34.45 -5.90
C ALA A 745 46.18 -33.14 -5.79
N SER A 746 45.75 -32.81 -4.57
CA SER A 746 45.66 -31.44 -4.01
C SER A 746 44.85 -30.37 -4.77
N GLY A 747 43.79 -29.86 -4.12
CA GLY A 747 43.31 -28.51 -4.41
C GLY A 747 41.89 -28.23 -3.96
N ARG A 748 41.74 -27.62 -2.78
CA ARG A 748 40.55 -26.86 -2.39
C ARG A 748 40.31 -25.70 -3.38
N ALA A 749 39.04 -25.28 -3.48
CA ALA A 749 38.47 -24.10 -4.13
C ALA A 749 37.98 -24.30 -5.57
N ALA A 750 36.71 -24.71 -5.71
CA ALA A 750 35.95 -24.61 -6.96
C ALA A 750 34.44 -24.44 -6.69
N ASP A 751 34.07 -23.51 -5.80
CA ASP A 751 32.66 -23.08 -5.62
C ASP A 751 32.49 -21.55 -5.73
N SER A 752 33.56 -20.80 -6.01
CA SER A 752 33.53 -19.33 -6.09
C SER A 752 33.47 -18.74 -7.52
N GLU A 753 33.64 -19.57 -8.56
CA GLU A 753 33.69 -19.08 -9.95
C GLU A 753 32.31 -19.00 -10.63
N GLY A 754 31.32 -19.81 -10.20
CA GLY A 754 29.96 -19.75 -10.74
C GLY A 754 29.17 -18.49 -10.31
N SER A 755 29.46 -17.95 -9.12
CA SER A 755 28.77 -16.78 -8.57
C SER A 755 29.28 -15.45 -9.16
N SER A 756 30.56 -15.36 -9.51
CA SER A 756 31.15 -14.10 -10.03
C SER A 756 30.79 -13.83 -11.49
N ALA A 757 30.62 -14.89 -12.29
CA ALA A 757 30.22 -14.78 -13.70
C ALA A 757 28.77 -14.29 -13.85
N ALA A 758 27.85 -14.78 -13.01
CA ALA A 758 26.45 -14.35 -13.00
C ALA A 758 26.29 -12.89 -12.54
N GLU A 759 27.08 -12.49 -11.53
CA GLU A 759 27.13 -11.10 -11.04
C GLU A 759 27.67 -10.14 -12.11
N GLY A 760 28.65 -10.59 -12.91
CA GLY A 760 29.18 -9.85 -14.06
C GLY A 760 28.13 -9.60 -15.14
N ALA A 761 27.36 -10.63 -15.52
CA ALA A 761 26.31 -10.52 -16.54
C ALA A 761 25.16 -9.57 -16.14
N GLY A 762 24.82 -9.52 -14.86
CA GLY A 762 23.81 -8.57 -14.33
C GLY A 762 24.25 -7.11 -14.48
N LYS A 763 25.53 -6.82 -14.15
CA LYS A 763 26.11 -5.48 -14.27
C LYS A 763 26.20 -5.03 -15.73
N GLU A 764 26.63 -5.90 -16.63
CA GLU A 764 26.70 -5.60 -18.07
C GLU A 764 25.33 -5.24 -18.66
N ARG A 765 24.27 -5.93 -18.25
CA ARG A 765 22.89 -5.62 -18.67
C ARG A 765 22.41 -4.27 -18.17
N LEU A 766 22.72 -3.90 -16.92
CA LEU A 766 22.43 -2.57 -16.39
C LEU A 766 23.17 -1.50 -17.21
N PHE A 767 24.43 -1.74 -17.51
CA PHE A 767 25.28 -0.80 -18.23
C PHE A 767 24.78 -0.59 -19.65
N ALA A 768 24.40 -1.66 -20.35
CA ALA A 768 23.77 -1.57 -21.68
C ALA A 768 22.43 -0.81 -21.64
N LEU A 769 21.66 -0.98 -20.57
CA LEU A 769 20.37 -0.32 -20.40
C LEU A 769 20.52 1.19 -20.11
N LEU A 770 21.52 1.57 -19.32
CA LEU A 770 21.79 2.98 -18.99
C LEU A 770 22.56 3.71 -20.10
N SER A 771 23.48 3.04 -20.79
CA SER A 771 24.34 3.67 -21.82
C SER A 771 23.53 4.20 -23.01
N GLY A 772 22.44 3.53 -23.38
CA GLY A 772 21.51 4.02 -24.40
C GLY A 772 20.64 5.22 -23.98
N ARG A 773 20.75 5.68 -22.72
CA ARG A 773 19.83 6.66 -22.12
C ARG A 773 20.61 7.74 -21.33
N PRO A 774 21.00 8.85 -21.98
CA PRO A 774 21.95 9.81 -21.39
C PRO A 774 21.45 10.49 -20.10
N GLN A 775 20.14 10.75 -20.00
CA GLN A 775 19.54 11.32 -18.79
C GLN A 775 19.59 10.34 -17.61
N ALA A 776 19.26 9.07 -17.84
CA ALA A 776 19.34 8.04 -16.81
C ALA A 776 20.79 7.78 -16.37
N LEU A 777 21.72 7.79 -17.34
CA LEU A 777 23.15 7.67 -17.07
C LEU A 777 23.66 8.83 -16.21
N ALA A 778 23.29 10.08 -16.52
CA ALA A 778 23.68 11.25 -15.71
C ALA A 778 23.19 11.17 -14.27
N MET A 779 21.96 10.68 -14.06
CA MET A 779 21.41 10.47 -12.72
C MET A 779 22.09 9.32 -11.98
N ALA A 780 22.38 8.22 -12.68
CA ALA A 780 23.15 7.12 -12.13
C ALA A 780 24.56 7.57 -11.73
N GLU A 781 25.20 8.43 -12.53
CA GLU A 781 26.51 9.03 -12.23
C GLU A 781 26.48 9.81 -10.91
N GLU A 782 25.47 10.66 -10.71
CA GLU A 782 25.32 11.45 -9.50
C GLU A 782 25.13 10.57 -8.26
N GLN A 783 24.19 9.63 -8.30
CA GLN A 783 23.92 8.69 -7.21
C GLN A 783 25.15 7.83 -6.86
N LEU A 784 25.81 7.26 -7.86
CA LEU A 784 26.97 6.38 -7.66
C LEU A 784 28.23 7.13 -7.22
N SER A 785 28.34 8.43 -7.53
CA SER A 785 29.51 9.22 -7.12
C SER A 785 29.64 9.37 -5.60
N GLU A 786 28.52 9.22 -4.89
CA GLU A 786 28.41 9.24 -3.43
C GLU A 786 28.44 7.81 -2.85
N ASP A 787 27.67 6.87 -3.42
CA ASP A 787 27.50 5.51 -2.88
C ASP A 787 28.69 4.58 -3.16
N ASP A 788 29.05 4.40 -4.44
CA ASP A 788 29.98 3.38 -4.92
C ASP A 788 30.79 3.88 -6.13
N PRO A 789 32.00 4.43 -5.88
CA PRO A 789 32.83 5.00 -6.94
C PRO A 789 33.49 3.94 -7.82
N VAL A 790 33.57 2.67 -7.39
CA VAL A 790 34.14 1.59 -8.20
C VAL A 790 33.13 1.13 -9.24
N MET A 791 31.87 0.96 -8.83
CA MET A 791 30.77 0.66 -9.77
C MET A 791 30.58 1.81 -10.78
N LEU A 792 30.74 3.07 -10.35
CA LEU A 792 30.71 4.22 -11.25
C LEU A 792 31.77 4.14 -12.36
N GLN A 793 33.01 3.76 -12.02
CA GLN A 793 34.08 3.61 -13.01
C GLN A 793 33.74 2.55 -14.06
N GLN A 794 33.27 1.38 -13.61
CA GLN A 794 32.88 0.28 -14.50
C GLN A 794 31.73 0.67 -15.44
N LEU A 795 30.72 1.37 -14.93
CA LEU A 795 29.60 1.89 -15.71
C LEU A 795 30.08 2.88 -16.79
N LEU A 796 30.93 3.84 -16.41
CA LEU A 796 31.45 4.86 -17.31
C LEU A 796 32.35 4.26 -18.39
N GLU A 797 33.17 3.26 -18.04
CA GLU A 797 33.97 2.49 -19.00
C GLU A 797 33.08 1.72 -19.98
N GLY A 798 32.05 1.01 -19.49
CA GLY A 798 31.10 0.27 -20.33
C GLY A 798 30.28 1.19 -21.25
N ALA A 799 30.03 2.43 -20.84
CA ALA A 799 29.38 3.45 -21.66
C ALA A 799 30.34 4.17 -22.63
N GLY A 800 31.63 3.81 -22.66
CA GLY A 800 32.65 4.45 -23.52
C GLY A 800 33.06 5.86 -23.06
N ARG A 801 32.67 6.29 -21.84
CA ARG A 801 33.01 7.61 -21.27
C ARG A 801 34.35 7.56 -20.51
N PHE A 802 35.41 7.10 -21.17
CA PHE A 802 36.74 6.87 -20.57
C PHE A 802 37.34 8.10 -19.88
N ARG A 803 37.10 9.31 -20.41
CA ARG A 803 37.56 10.56 -19.77
C ARG A 803 36.94 10.78 -18.39
N ARG A 804 35.63 10.52 -18.24
CA ARG A 804 34.93 10.69 -16.96
C ARG A 804 35.29 9.58 -15.98
N ALA A 805 35.42 8.34 -16.45
CA ALA A 805 35.91 7.22 -15.64
C ALA A 805 37.31 7.52 -15.06
N ALA A 806 38.23 8.01 -15.89
CA ALA A 806 39.57 8.39 -15.43
C ALA A 806 39.56 9.58 -14.46
N GLN A 807 38.66 10.56 -14.64
CA GLN A 807 38.48 11.65 -13.68
C GLN A 807 38.04 11.14 -12.31
N GLU A 808 37.19 10.11 -12.26
CA GLU A 808 36.77 9.50 -11.01
C GLU A 808 37.93 8.79 -10.30
N SER A 809 38.74 8.01 -11.02
CA SER A 809 39.96 7.41 -10.45
C SER A 809 40.95 8.47 -9.93
N LEU A 810 41.05 9.62 -10.61
CA LEU A 810 41.86 10.75 -10.14
C LEU A 810 41.28 11.39 -8.86
N ARG A 811 39.94 11.50 -8.76
CA ARG A 811 39.25 11.96 -7.55
C ARG A 811 39.56 11.05 -6.36
N LEU A 812 39.50 9.73 -6.57
CA LEU A 812 39.86 8.73 -5.55
C LEU A 812 41.33 8.83 -5.15
N ALA A 813 42.24 8.94 -6.13
CA ALA A 813 43.67 9.12 -5.87
C ALA A 813 43.97 10.38 -5.01
N GLY A 814 43.20 11.46 -5.23
CA GLY A 814 43.28 12.69 -4.44
C GLY A 814 42.84 12.53 -2.98
N ARG A 815 41.83 11.69 -2.72
CA ARG A 815 41.33 11.37 -1.36
C ARG A 815 42.24 10.40 -0.60
N GLU A 816 42.99 9.58 -1.29
CA GLU A 816 43.88 8.59 -0.67
C GLU A 816 45.05 9.23 0.09
N THR A 817 45.26 8.83 1.35
CA THR A 817 46.36 9.31 2.20
C THR A 817 47.61 8.46 2.09
N ARG A 818 47.45 7.18 1.71
CA ARG A 818 48.57 6.22 1.58
C ARG A 818 49.16 6.29 0.18
N PHE A 819 50.49 6.46 0.10
CA PHE A 819 51.23 6.52 -1.16
C PHE A 819 50.95 5.34 -2.09
N SER A 820 51.00 4.10 -1.59
CA SER A 820 50.79 2.90 -2.40
C SER A 820 49.38 2.80 -2.98
N ARG A 821 48.35 3.25 -2.25
CA ARG A 821 46.95 3.27 -2.73
C ARG A 821 46.75 4.37 -3.76
N ARG A 822 47.28 5.57 -3.49
CA ARG A 822 47.27 6.67 -4.46
C ARG A 822 47.94 6.28 -5.77
N LEU A 823 49.09 5.60 -5.73
CA LEU A 823 49.78 5.13 -6.94
C LEU A 823 48.97 4.07 -7.71
N ARG A 824 48.26 3.19 -7.00
CA ARG A 824 47.35 2.21 -7.60
C ARG A 824 46.21 2.88 -8.36
N GLU A 825 45.54 3.85 -7.76
CA GLU A 825 44.43 4.57 -8.41
C GLU A 825 44.90 5.40 -9.62
N LEU A 826 46.09 6.00 -9.56
CA LEU A 826 46.69 6.64 -10.73
C LEU A 826 47.02 5.62 -11.84
N GLY A 827 47.51 4.43 -11.47
CA GLY A 827 47.72 3.33 -12.40
C GLY A 827 46.42 2.85 -13.05
N ASN A 828 45.33 2.76 -12.28
CA ASN A 828 43.99 2.48 -12.79
C ASN A 828 43.56 3.53 -13.81
N ALA A 829 43.72 4.83 -13.50
CA ALA A 829 43.40 5.91 -14.42
C ALA A 829 44.18 5.80 -15.75
N ILE A 830 45.45 5.40 -15.72
CA ILE A 830 46.25 5.15 -16.93
C ILE A 830 45.70 3.97 -17.72
N ALA A 831 45.32 2.88 -17.05
CA ALA A 831 44.75 1.71 -17.71
C ALA A 831 43.44 2.07 -18.44
N ILE A 832 42.55 2.82 -17.77
CA ILE A 832 41.28 3.31 -18.34
C ILE A 832 41.53 4.18 -19.57
N LEU A 833 42.44 5.17 -19.46
CA LEU A 833 42.76 6.05 -20.57
C LEU A 833 43.41 5.31 -21.73
N THR A 834 44.22 4.29 -21.46
CA THR A 834 44.86 3.45 -22.49
C THR A 834 43.82 2.65 -23.26
N ARG A 835 42.89 1.99 -22.57
CA ARG A 835 41.75 1.30 -23.20
C ARG A 835 40.93 2.24 -24.09
N GLY A 836 40.69 3.48 -23.65
CA GLY A 836 39.98 4.48 -24.46
C GLY A 836 40.75 4.93 -25.70
N ILE A 837 42.08 5.03 -25.63
CA ILE A 837 42.94 5.32 -26.79
C ILE A 837 42.92 4.16 -27.78
N ASP A 838 43.02 2.92 -27.27
CA ASP A 838 42.95 1.70 -28.08
C ASP A 838 41.57 1.56 -28.74
N GLY A 839 40.51 2.04 -28.07
CA GLY A 839 39.16 2.18 -28.60
C GLY A 839 38.95 3.34 -29.58
N GLY A 840 39.97 4.15 -29.87
CA GLY A 840 39.96 5.16 -30.94
C GLY A 840 40.00 6.64 -30.49
N ASP A 841 39.85 6.95 -29.21
CA ASP A 841 39.87 8.35 -28.72
C ASP A 841 41.29 8.85 -28.45
N ARG A 842 41.93 9.38 -29.50
CA ARG A 842 43.29 9.95 -29.43
C ARG A 842 43.39 11.20 -28.54
N SER A 843 42.28 11.88 -28.24
CA SER A 843 42.29 13.09 -27.40
C SER A 843 42.76 12.80 -25.96
N LEU A 844 42.61 11.55 -25.51
CA LEU A 844 43.00 11.08 -24.17
C LEU A 844 44.52 10.96 -23.99
N THR A 845 45.30 10.97 -25.07
CA THR A 845 46.77 10.83 -25.04
C THR A 845 47.44 11.89 -24.16
N GLY A 846 46.96 13.14 -24.23
CA GLY A 846 47.48 14.23 -23.40
C GLY A 846 47.21 14.00 -21.92
N LEU A 847 45.98 13.59 -21.57
CA LEU A 847 45.61 13.27 -20.19
C LEU A 847 46.39 12.08 -19.65
N ARG A 848 46.52 10.99 -20.41
CA ARG A 848 47.32 9.81 -20.01
C ARG A 848 48.76 10.19 -19.69
N THR A 849 49.36 11.02 -20.54
CA THR A 849 50.74 11.50 -20.36
C THR A 849 50.86 12.38 -19.11
N ALA A 850 49.87 13.22 -18.82
CA ALA A 850 49.85 14.02 -17.60
C ALA A 850 49.75 13.15 -16.33
N VAL A 851 48.90 12.12 -16.33
CA VAL A 851 48.78 11.17 -15.19
C VAL A 851 50.07 10.37 -15.00
N GLN A 852 50.69 9.92 -16.09
CA GLN A 852 52.00 9.24 -16.07
C GLN A 852 53.08 10.14 -15.46
N ASN A 853 53.17 11.40 -15.90
CA ASN A 853 54.12 12.36 -15.34
C ASN A 853 53.86 12.61 -13.84
N GLN A 854 52.60 12.64 -13.40
CA GLN A 854 52.25 12.79 -11.99
C GLN A 854 52.68 11.58 -11.15
N MET A 855 52.51 10.35 -11.64
CA MET A 855 53.01 9.14 -10.98
C MET A 855 54.53 9.14 -10.87
N GLU A 856 55.22 9.57 -11.92
CA GLU A 856 56.68 9.66 -11.95
C GLU A 856 57.22 10.73 -10.98
N LEU A 857 56.51 11.87 -10.86
CA LEU A 857 56.82 12.92 -9.91
C LEU A 857 56.68 12.43 -8.46
N LEU A 858 55.54 11.83 -8.12
CA LEU A 858 55.29 11.29 -6.77
C LEU A 858 56.34 10.25 -6.39
N SER A 859 56.69 9.36 -7.33
CA SER A 859 57.74 8.35 -7.12
C SER A 859 59.13 8.98 -6.96
N ALA A 860 59.40 10.10 -7.64
CA ALA A 860 60.62 10.89 -7.45
C ALA A 860 60.68 11.51 -6.06
N GLN A 861 59.58 12.14 -5.64
CA GLN A 861 59.47 12.86 -4.38
C GLN A 861 59.70 11.92 -3.19
N VAL A 862 59.13 10.70 -3.22
CA VAL A 862 59.40 9.70 -2.18
C VAL A 862 60.88 9.31 -2.11
N LYS A 863 61.53 9.08 -3.25
CA LYS A 863 62.97 8.78 -3.30
C LYS A 863 63.80 9.96 -2.79
N LEU A 864 63.38 11.19 -3.08
CA LEU A 864 64.03 12.40 -2.59
C LEU A 864 63.91 12.50 -1.07
N GLU A 865 62.71 12.33 -0.50
CA GLU A 865 62.50 12.34 0.95
C GLU A 865 63.34 11.28 1.68
N GLN A 866 63.53 10.09 1.08
CA GLN A 866 64.39 9.03 1.62
C GLN A 866 65.89 9.34 1.55
N SER A 867 66.30 10.24 0.65
CA SER A 867 67.70 10.55 0.38
C SER A 867 68.28 11.68 1.23
N PHE A 868 67.46 12.28 2.10
CA PHE A 868 67.87 13.34 3.02
C PHE A 868 67.68 12.88 4.46
N ASP A 869 68.67 13.12 5.31
CA ASP A 869 68.60 12.76 6.75
C ASP A 869 67.67 13.68 7.55
N ALA A 870 67.42 14.90 7.05
CA ALA A 870 66.47 15.85 7.64
C ALA A 870 65.06 15.62 7.07
N PRO A 871 63.98 15.79 7.88
CA PRO A 871 62.61 15.55 7.45
C PRO A 871 62.13 16.64 6.48
N MET A 872 62.54 16.53 5.23
CA MET A 872 62.03 17.36 4.14
C MET A 872 60.74 16.77 3.58
N ARG A 873 59.79 17.65 3.24
CA ARG A 873 58.48 17.27 2.66
C ARG A 873 58.42 17.71 1.21
N PHE A 874 58.59 16.75 0.31
CA PHE A 874 58.45 16.92 -1.14
C PHE A 874 57.16 16.32 -1.68
N VAL A 875 56.67 15.22 -1.09
CA VAL A 875 55.52 14.47 -1.61
C VAL A 875 54.26 15.34 -1.60
N GLY A 876 53.62 15.45 -2.76
CA GLY A 876 52.39 16.22 -2.95
C GLY A 876 52.59 17.68 -3.36
N ARG A 877 53.83 18.18 -3.39
CA ARG A 877 54.14 19.49 -4.00
C ARG A 877 54.05 19.42 -5.52
N SER A 878 53.84 20.57 -6.16
CA SER A 878 53.93 20.65 -7.62
C SER A 878 55.36 20.40 -8.10
N LEU A 879 55.54 20.09 -9.39
CA LEU A 879 56.88 19.96 -9.98
C LEU A 879 57.69 21.25 -9.80
N ALA A 880 57.07 22.41 -9.98
CA ALA A 880 57.73 23.70 -9.81
C ALA A 880 58.20 23.91 -8.37
N ASP A 881 57.32 23.67 -7.39
CA ASP A 881 57.67 23.82 -5.97
C ASP A 881 58.74 22.81 -5.54
N THR A 882 58.70 21.59 -6.09
CA THR A 882 59.72 20.57 -5.83
C THR A 882 61.07 21.02 -6.36
N LEU A 883 61.11 21.58 -7.57
CA LEU A 883 62.34 22.11 -8.17
C LEU A 883 62.85 23.33 -7.40
N LEU A 884 61.96 24.24 -6.98
CA LEU A 884 62.32 25.41 -6.18
C LEU A 884 62.95 25.01 -4.85
N GLU A 885 62.37 24.06 -4.13
CA GLU A 885 62.96 23.59 -2.88
C GLU A 885 64.30 22.88 -3.11
N LEU A 886 64.41 22.03 -4.13
CA LEU A 886 65.69 21.38 -4.44
C LEU A 886 66.80 22.39 -4.79
N LEU A 887 66.45 23.46 -5.50
CA LEU A 887 67.39 24.51 -5.91
C LEU A 887 67.79 25.45 -4.77
N ARG A 888 67.07 25.45 -3.65
CA ARG A 888 67.41 26.21 -2.44
C ARG A 888 68.37 25.46 -1.51
N LEU A 889 68.51 24.15 -1.70
CA LEU A 889 69.38 23.33 -0.87
C LEU A 889 70.83 23.48 -1.30
N GLU A 890 71.72 23.58 -0.32
CA GLU A 890 73.17 23.56 -0.53
C GLU A 890 73.65 22.14 -0.90
N GLY A 891 74.65 22.03 -1.78
CA GLY A 891 75.21 20.75 -2.26
C GLY A 891 74.54 20.21 -3.53
N ASP A 892 74.24 18.91 -3.58
CA ASP A 892 73.75 18.20 -4.78
C ASP A 892 72.32 18.60 -5.23
N GLY A 893 71.67 19.54 -4.53
CA GLY A 893 70.30 19.99 -4.83
C GLY A 893 70.15 20.50 -6.27
N SER A 894 71.14 21.23 -6.79
CA SER A 894 71.16 21.75 -8.16
C SER A 894 71.16 20.65 -9.23
N ASP A 895 71.93 19.59 -9.02
CA ASP A 895 72.06 18.50 -9.98
C ASP A 895 70.87 17.55 -9.92
N ARG A 896 70.32 17.31 -8.72
CA ARG A 896 69.04 16.60 -8.55
C ARG A 896 67.88 17.34 -9.20
N ALA A 897 67.83 18.67 -9.09
CA ALA A 897 66.81 19.50 -9.76
C ALA A 897 66.93 19.42 -11.30
N LYS A 898 68.14 19.49 -11.86
CA LYS A 898 68.36 19.31 -13.31
C LYS A 898 67.96 17.91 -13.77
N ALA A 899 68.33 16.87 -13.03
CA ALA A 899 67.96 15.49 -13.35
C ALA A 899 66.44 15.28 -13.34
N LEU A 900 65.74 15.85 -12.35
CA LEU A 900 64.28 15.79 -12.28
C LEU A 900 63.61 16.59 -13.41
N ALA A 901 64.12 17.79 -13.72
CA ALA A 901 63.62 18.62 -14.81
C ALA A 901 63.80 17.96 -16.19
N ALA A 902 64.94 17.31 -16.42
CA ALA A 902 65.20 16.56 -17.65
C ALA A 902 64.26 15.35 -17.77
N ARG A 903 64.06 14.60 -16.68
CA ARG A 903 63.22 13.39 -16.66
C ARG A 903 61.74 13.71 -16.96
N LEU A 904 61.21 14.81 -16.42
CA LEU A 904 59.83 15.26 -16.63
C LEU A 904 59.68 16.25 -17.80
N LYS A 905 60.73 16.42 -18.62
CA LYS A 905 60.74 17.26 -19.84
C LYS A 905 60.29 18.71 -19.60
N VAL A 906 60.75 19.33 -18.52
CA VAL A 906 60.48 20.74 -18.24
C VAL A 906 61.16 21.60 -19.31
N PRO A 907 60.45 22.56 -19.95
CA PRO A 907 61.07 23.47 -20.90
C PRO A 907 62.23 24.23 -20.28
N ASP A 908 63.34 24.36 -21.01
CA ASP A 908 64.56 25.00 -20.50
C ASP A 908 64.27 26.42 -20.02
N SER A 909 63.51 27.21 -20.78
CA SER A 909 63.07 28.55 -20.36
C SER A 909 62.35 28.55 -19.00
N ARG A 910 61.48 27.57 -18.71
CA ARG A 910 60.76 27.49 -17.42
C ARG A 910 61.69 27.09 -16.28
N PHE A 911 62.61 26.15 -16.52
CA PHE A 911 63.61 25.77 -15.53
C PHE A 911 64.54 26.93 -15.16
N TRP A 912 64.92 27.76 -16.14
CA TRP A 912 65.72 28.96 -15.90
C TRP A 912 64.99 29.99 -15.03
N TYR A 913 63.70 30.24 -15.25
CA TYR A 913 62.91 31.11 -14.35
C TYR A 913 62.89 30.59 -12.91
N LEU A 914 62.60 29.30 -12.71
CA LEU A 914 62.58 28.69 -11.38
C LEU A 914 63.96 28.74 -10.71
N ARG A 915 65.04 28.58 -11.49
CA ARG A 915 66.41 28.68 -11.00
C ARG A 915 66.80 30.09 -10.57
N ILE A 916 66.37 31.12 -11.33
CA ILE A 916 66.59 32.52 -10.95
C ILE A 916 65.85 32.83 -9.65
N GLU A 917 64.58 32.43 -9.56
CA GLU A 917 63.73 32.65 -8.38
C GLU A 917 64.27 31.93 -7.13
N ALA A 918 64.68 30.66 -7.27
CA ALA A 918 65.23 29.89 -6.16
C ALA A 918 66.55 30.47 -5.64
N LEU A 919 67.49 30.82 -6.53
CA LEU A 919 68.78 31.40 -6.14
C LEU A 919 68.63 32.80 -5.52
N ALA A 920 67.68 33.60 -6.02
CA ALA A 920 67.36 34.90 -5.44
C ALA A 920 66.76 34.75 -4.04
N ALA A 921 65.82 33.81 -3.85
CA ALA A 921 65.23 33.50 -2.54
C ALA A 921 66.26 32.93 -1.55
N ALA A 922 67.19 32.10 -2.01
CA ALA A 922 68.29 31.54 -1.21
C ALA A 922 69.40 32.57 -0.89
N ARG A 923 69.31 33.80 -1.44
CA ARG A 923 70.33 34.85 -1.32
C ARG A 923 71.72 34.45 -1.84
N ALA A 924 71.79 33.44 -2.72
CA ALA A 924 73.00 32.95 -3.37
C ALA A 924 73.33 33.82 -4.59
N PHE A 925 73.57 35.12 -4.37
CA PHE A 925 73.69 36.09 -5.47
C PHE A 925 74.94 35.88 -6.34
N ASP A 926 76.01 35.31 -5.78
CA ASP A 926 77.23 34.98 -6.53
C ASP A 926 76.99 33.86 -7.54
N GLU A 927 76.20 32.84 -7.18
CA GLU A 927 75.79 31.77 -8.09
C GLU A 927 74.81 32.27 -9.14
N LEU A 928 73.91 33.17 -8.76
CA LEU A 928 73.00 33.84 -9.70
C LEU A 928 73.77 34.70 -10.72
N ALA A 929 74.82 35.39 -10.27
CA ALA A 929 75.71 36.16 -11.15
C ALA A 929 76.54 35.25 -12.07
N ALA A 930 77.00 34.10 -11.58
CA ALA A 930 77.65 33.08 -12.40
C ALA A 930 76.69 32.46 -13.45
N LEU A 931 75.40 32.31 -13.11
CA LEU A 931 74.37 31.87 -14.05
C LEU A 931 74.12 32.94 -15.13
N ALA A 932 74.07 34.22 -14.75
CA ALA A 932 73.95 35.36 -15.67
C ALA A 932 75.19 35.61 -16.55
N ALA A 933 76.29 34.88 -16.31
CA ALA A 933 77.45 34.90 -17.20
C ALA A 933 77.21 34.06 -18.48
N LYS A 934 76.33 33.05 -18.41
CA LYS A 934 75.97 32.18 -19.53
C LYS A 934 74.87 32.80 -20.39
N ARG A 935 74.74 32.36 -21.65
CA ARG A 935 73.65 32.78 -22.54
C ARG A 935 72.31 32.26 -22.01
N SER A 936 71.42 33.18 -21.62
CA SER A 936 70.12 32.88 -21.01
C SER A 936 69.00 32.75 -22.07
N PRO A 937 68.21 31.66 -22.07
CA PRO A 937 67.05 31.50 -22.96
C PRO A 937 65.84 32.35 -22.54
N VAL A 938 65.87 32.98 -21.35
CA VAL A 938 64.81 33.86 -20.82
C VAL A 938 65.19 35.34 -20.86
N GLY A 939 66.31 35.66 -21.51
CA GLY A 939 66.92 36.99 -21.46
C GLY A 939 67.54 37.31 -20.09
N TYR A 940 67.96 38.57 -19.92
CA TYR A 940 68.64 39.04 -18.70
C TYR A 940 67.76 39.91 -17.79
N ALA A 941 66.60 40.38 -18.26
CA ALA A 941 65.68 41.19 -17.46
C ALA A 941 65.21 40.48 -16.17
N PRO A 942 64.86 39.17 -16.17
CA PRO A 942 64.49 38.46 -14.94
C PRO A 942 65.62 38.40 -13.91
N PHE A 943 66.88 38.31 -14.34
CA PHE A 943 68.05 38.35 -13.45
C PHE A 943 68.18 39.71 -12.78
N VAL A 944 68.05 40.79 -13.55
CA VAL A 944 68.17 42.17 -13.03
C VAL A 944 67.08 42.45 -12.01
N ARG A 945 65.83 42.08 -12.30
CA ARG A 945 64.71 42.22 -11.35
C ARG A 945 64.97 41.43 -10.05
N ALA A 946 65.43 40.19 -10.17
CA ALA A 946 65.78 39.37 -9.00
C ALA A 946 66.90 39.98 -8.13
N PHE A 947 67.89 40.64 -8.72
CA PHE A 947 68.91 41.38 -7.98
C PHE A 947 68.37 42.69 -7.38
N LEU A 948 67.47 43.38 -8.08
CA LEU A 948 66.81 44.61 -7.62
C LEU A 948 65.86 44.39 -6.44
N ASP A 949 65.27 43.21 -6.31
CA ASP A 949 64.43 42.86 -5.14
C ASP A 949 65.28 42.65 -3.87
N ALA A 950 66.59 42.45 -4.01
CA ALA A 950 67.53 42.17 -2.92
C ALA A 950 68.40 43.37 -2.49
N ARG A 951 67.92 44.62 -2.66
CA ARG A 951 68.68 45.84 -2.27
C ARG A 951 68.99 45.84 -0.76
N PRO A 952 70.16 46.35 -0.34
CA PRO A 952 71.26 46.92 -1.14
C PRO A 952 72.33 45.90 -1.57
N ARG A 953 72.24 44.64 -1.13
CA ARG A 953 73.35 43.67 -1.19
C ARG A 953 73.76 43.26 -2.61
N ALA A 954 72.80 43.14 -3.53
CA ALA A 954 73.06 42.67 -4.89
C ALA A 954 73.13 43.79 -5.96
N MET A 955 73.18 45.06 -5.53
CA MET A 955 73.16 46.22 -6.44
C MET A 955 74.34 46.25 -7.42
N ALA A 956 75.54 45.90 -6.96
CA ALA A 956 76.72 45.87 -7.82
C ALA A 956 76.61 44.82 -8.94
N GLN A 957 75.96 43.69 -8.65
CA GLN A 957 75.73 42.61 -9.62
C GLN A 957 74.60 42.97 -10.59
N ALA A 958 73.54 43.65 -10.12
CA ALA A 958 72.47 44.19 -10.96
C ALA A 958 73.03 45.15 -12.03
N LYS A 959 73.87 46.12 -11.62
CA LYS A 959 74.55 47.07 -12.54
C LYS A 959 75.39 46.35 -13.60
N ARG A 960 76.03 45.23 -13.24
CA ARG A 960 76.89 44.46 -14.15
C ARG A 960 76.11 43.65 -15.19
N VAL A 961 74.91 43.17 -14.86
CA VAL A 961 74.09 42.34 -15.76
C VAL A 961 73.15 43.19 -16.61
N CYS A 962 72.72 44.36 -16.13
CA CYS A 962 71.76 45.25 -16.80
C CYS A 962 72.09 45.61 -18.27
N PRO A 963 73.36 45.89 -18.65
CA PRO A 963 73.72 46.17 -20.04
C PRO A 963 73.45 45.03 -21.03
N LYS A 964 73.29 43.79 -20.54
CA LYS A 964 73.04 42.60 -21.36
C LYS A 964 71.58 42.43 -21.78
N VAL A 965 70.63 43.19 -21.23
CA VAL A 965 69.19 43.10 -21.57
C VAL A 965 69.00 43.52 -23.02
N GLU A 966 68.54 42.65 -23.92
CA GLU A 966 68.52 42.96 -25.36
C GLU A 966 67.55 44.10 -25.73
N ASP A 967 66.39 44.19 -25.05
CA ASP A 967 65.36 45.19 -25.32
C ASP A 967 65.76 46.59 -24.81
N PRO A 968 65.97 47.59 -25.69
CA PRO A 968 66.43 48.93 -25.30
C PRO A 968 65.51 49.69 -24.31
N PRO A 969 64.17 49.77 -24.47
CA PRO A 969 63.31 50.46 -23.53
C PRO A 969 63.24 49.76 -22.17
N GLU A 970 63.15 48.42 -22.12
CA GLU A 970 63.22 47.69 -20.84
C GLU A 970 64.59 47.83 -20.17
N ARG A 971 65.68 47.84 -20.94
CA ARG A 971 67.04 48.09 -20.44
C ARG A 971 67.14 49.46 -19.78
N LEU A 972 66.59 50.50 -20.41
CA LEU A 972 66.61 51.86 -19.86
C LEU A 972 65.89 51.93 -18.52
N ARG A 973 64.69 51.35 -18.42
CA ARG A 973 63.92 51.27 -17.17
C ARG A 973 64.71 50.58 -16.05
N LEU A 974 65.27 49.41 -16.35
CA LEU A 974 66.04 48.64 -15.38
C LEU A 974 67.35 49.34 -14.98
N GLN A 975 68.03 50.07 -15.88
CA GLN A 975 69.21 50.88 -15.57
C GLN A 975 68.88 52.04 -14.62
N CYS A 976 67.73 52.69 -14.82
CA CYS A 976 67.22 53.71 -13.91
C CYS A 976 66.91 53.12 -12.52
N GLU A 977 66.27 51.94 -12.46
CA GLU A 977 65.98 51.27 -11.18
C GLU A 977 67.24 50.76 -10.46
N CYS A 978 68.30 50.44 -11.20
CA CYS A 978 69.63 50.05 -10.69
C CYS A 978 70.49 51.24 -10.26
N GLU A 979 70.04 52.48 -10.46
CA GLU A 979 70.83 53.71 -10.18
C GLU A 979 72.16 53.74 -10.99
N ALA A 980 72.12 53.25 -12.24
CA ALA A 980 73.22 53.31 -13.21
C ALA A 980 72.99 54.47 -14.20
N TRP A 981 73.09 55.69 -13.69
CA TRP A 981 72.64 56.90 -14.40
C TRP A 981 73.43 57.21 -15.67
N ASP A 982 74.74 56.97 -15.68
CA ASP A 982 75.59 57.22 -16.85
C ASP A 982 75.26 56.25 -18.01
N ASP A 983 75.05 54.97 -17.69
CA ASP A 983 74.66 53.95 -18.68
C ASP A 983 73.23 54.15 -19.19
N ALA A 984 72.32 54.62 -18.31
CA ALA A 984 70.96 55.00 -18.66
C ALA A 984 70.94 56.21 -19.62
N ALA A 985 71.78 57.22 -19.38
CA ALA A 985 71.91 58.39 -20.25
C ALA A 985 72.41 58.01 -21.65
N GLU A 986 73.37 57.09 -21.74
CA GLU A 986 73.87 56.63 -23.03
C GLU A 986 72.85 55.76 -23.78
N THR A 987 72.09 54.92 -23.07
CA THR A 987 71.05 54.07 -23.66
C THR A 987 69.87 54.89 -24.15
N ALA A 988 69.42 55.89 -23.38
CA ALA A 988 68.38 56.85 -23.81
C ALA A 988 68.81 57.62 -25.06
N ARG A 989 70.10 58.01 -25.15
CA ARG A 989 70.66 58.63 -26.36
C ARG A 989 70.58 57.73 -27.58
N ARG A 990 70.84 56.43 -27.42
CA ARG A 990 70.79 55.45 -28.52
C ARG A 990 69.36 55.15 -28.97
N ILE A 991 68.38 55.18 -28.06
CA ILE A 991 66.95 55.03 -28.39
C ILE A 991 66.45 56.26 -29.15
N GLY A 992 66.96 57.45 -28.82
CA GLY A 992 66.77 58.66 -29.63
C GLY A 992 65.36 59.26 -29.57
N THR A 993 64.52 58.84 -28.62
CA THR A 993 63.17 59.39 -28.41
C THR A 993 63.10 60.29 -27.18
N ALA A 994 62.46 61.46 -27.28
CA ALA A 994 62.24 62.36 -26.16
C ALA A 994 61.52 61.69 -24.95
N ALA A 995 60.59 60.76 -25.20
CA ALA A 995 59.87 60.03 -24.15
C ALA A 995 60.81 59.18 -23.26
N ALA A 996 61.78 58.49 -23.86
CA ALA A 996 62.79 57.71 -23.13
C ALA A 996 63.70 58.61 -22.28
N ALA A 997 64.08 59.78 -22.78
CA ALA A 997 64.87 60.75 -22.02
C ALA A 997 64.07 61.34 -20.84
N ILE A 998 62.78 61.61 -21.02
CA ILE A 998 61.88 62.10 -19.96
C ILE A 998 61.66 61.03 -18.89
N GLU A 999 61.45 59.77 -19.26
CA GLU A 999 61.29 58.65 -18.33
C GLU A 999 62.54 58.46 -17.45
N ALA A 1000 63.73 58.55 -18.04
CA ALA A 1000 65.00 58.50 -17.30
C ALA A 1000 65.22 59.72 -16.39
N LEU A 1001 64.82 60.92 -16.82
CA LEU A 1001 64.90 62.16 -16.02
C LEU A 1001 63.94 62.14 -14.83
N GLN A 1002 62.71 61.64 -15.02
CA GLN A 1002 61.73 61.48 -13.94
C GLN A 1002 62.21 60.49 -12.88
N ALA A 1003 62.79 59.36 -13.29
CA ALA A 1003 63.37 58.39 -12.37
C ALA A 1003 64.58 58.97 -11.57
N MET A 1004 65.44 59.79 -12.19
CA MET A 1004 66.54 60.50 -11.51
C MET A 1004 66.05 61.58 -10.54
N GLY A 1005 64.95 62.26 -10.84
CA GLY A 1005 64.41 63.38 -10.05
C GLY A 1005 63.96 63.00 -8.64
N MET A 1006 63.73 61.72 -8.38
CA MET A 1006 63.30 61.20 -7.07
C MET A 1006 64.47 60.77 -6.15
N ARG A 1007 65.70 60.64 -6.66
CA ARG A 1007 66.89 60.18 -5.89
C ARG A 1007 68.18 60.79 -6.45
N GLY A 1008 68.47 62.04 -6.05
CA GLY A 1008 69.55 62.83 -6.65
C GLY A 1008 70.97 62.37 -6.29
N SER A 1009 71.71 61.84 -7.28
CA SER A 1009 73.16 62.01 -7.42
C SER A 1009 73.61 61.57 -8.83
N GLY A 1010 73.76 62.53 -9.75
CA GLY A 1010 74.17 62.27 -11.14
C GLY A 1010 74.12 63.53 -11.98
N THR A 1011 74.87 64.57 -11.58
CA THR A 1011 74.83 65.90 -12.22
C THR A 1011 75.24 65.85 -13.70
N GLU A 1012 76.20 64.99 -14.05
CA GLU A 1012 76.72 64.89 -15.42
C GLU A 1012 75.81 64.07 -16.36
N ALA A 1013 75.27 62.94 -15.89
CA ALA A 1013 74.28 62.14 -16.62
C ALA A 1013 72.97 62.92 -16.85
N ARG A 1014 72.53 63.69 -15.84
CA ARG A 1014 71.35 64.55 -15.91
C ARG A 1014 71.49 65.65 -16.96
N ALA A 1015 72.64 66.33 -17.02
CA ALA A 1015 72.89 67.33 -18.05
C ALA A 1015 72.85 66.72 -19.46
N LYS A 1016 73.38 65.50 -19.65
CA LYS A 1016 73.34 64.78 -20.94
C LYS A 1016 71.90 64.40 -21.34
N LEU A 1017 71.06 63.99 -20.38
CA LEU A 1017 69.66 63.64 -20.62
C LEU A 1017 68.75 64.86 -20.84
N GLU A 1018 68.96 65.96 -20.12
CA GLU A 1018 68.24 67.23 -20.31
C GLU A 1018 68.52 67.82 -21.71
N ALA A 1019 69.77 67.73 -22.19
CA ALA A 1019 70.14 68.13 -23.55
C ALA A 1019 69.43 67.28 -24.63
N LEU A 1020 69.28 65.97 -24.40
CA LEU A 1020 68.55 65.08 -25.30
C LEU A 1020 67.05 65.37 -25.34
N ALA A 1021 66.41 65.54 -24.18
CA ALA A 1021 65.00 65.89 -24.08
C ALA A 1021 64.69 67.26 -24.72
N ALA A 1022 65.61 68.23 -24.64
CA ALA A 1022 65.49 69.55 -25.26
C ALA A 1022 65.72 69.54 -26.78
N SER A 1023 66.41 68.53 -27.33
CA SER A 1023 66.77 68.47 -28.76
C SER A 1023 65.60 68.14 -29.70
N GLY A 1024 64.45 67.73 -29.17
CA GLY A 1024 63.18 67.65 -29.90
C GLY A 1024 63.18 66.74 -31.14
N ARG A 1025 64.08 65.76 -31.22
CA ARG A 1025 64.05 64.68 -32.21
C ARG A 1025 63.47 63.40 -31.62
#